data_AF-A0A525CP28-F1
#
_entry.id   AF-A0A525CP28-F1
#
_cell.length_a   1.000
_cell.length_b   1.000
_cell.length_c   1.000
_cell.angle_alpha   90.00
_cell.angle_beta   90.00
_cell.angle_gamma   90.00
#
_symmetry.space_group_name_H-M   'P 1'
#
loop_
_entity.id
_entity.type
_entity.pdbx_description
1 polymer ?
#
loop_
_entity_poly.entity_id
_entity_poly.type
_entity_poly.pdbx_seq_one_letter_code
_entity_poly.pdbx_strand_id
1 'polypeptide(L)'
;MGIKINAVLIMKMVVVYLLLITNAVAQEVNLDSYTKCGDLICYQALNDPNQYYYLPDQPRIAIKNGKPQFSFMKYVRNQSATEAGINQAQGGGLVHFLVTYGVTRERIDAAKAQLQEKNEAANLVGPIVYRKGNFALITSFKEANGVTTKTVAVGKAPLMEGQKTAVSMALTKEGAELLWESFKSDTPDISLVFDMEFAGVRKPYEATLEADWAQVSKSQRISAGFKYKWFGADVDMLFQELRQTGAVKITTKGSDANMDSIIQSANAKLLNVMFDSSGADELKRFSQEKGYENLDRAAKLLKEGANSRKAKASYYQPELNINLEKFSAAIASFFVPSAYAETKTKEQLLLEARELFKKAQTQYSKQDYTGAVKLAKQADAQYQSLKGMPSVGSNWVMAKSYYQLENYDEAIKYFKIVIDTVPRIDHVKNKQLEGPAHVFIAECIHYKKGSKSEAVSYLEAAPGLPAQDFHQMHAHIGEVYELLGEKIAAYKAYKVAISGLSETHDAGIQARKRAKELATQIYGEARKQDGIARSSNYKIEPTQKALAAYQNYKQIVEPTGQREKDVDGRIRMLTKKLKDAGVEPSTAGSGSGDSHPTTSSVPSSKAGTNTAGKGAKKGTEKKSDSAMSDVNKALDGSASSGSKGSIKADKPKSVTEANKTKPAKKPSSIKPPKKKPTLASKARKSGFPGFSLVASYKLRKIKRSGKLKYELNHYRNEMQAFAMAENIGALYKDWGDDSTIFRAVNIDDPVFKQRDILVTLDGQDATNFGKHINFVTVQMKKLHQSGDLTTDEVVITPNIFNDKNNSFMMTYGWKGDDDRNRWVNYQYRTTWSFHGGIEIKGEWGETDSAVLALKPPHTYRSISIEGVGQALQDAKVRHAVVKITSYVNEKPIVTQTTVRNIGIAPSTIIDIPEGRDLNSKLDITWYLVGGKKIKAKTKELEGDIVYWDELPGA
;
A
#
# COMPACT_ATOMS: atom_id res chain seq x y z
N MET A 1 -58.89 -29.22 66.35
CA MET A 1 -57.74 -28.28 66.41
C MET A 1 -56.84 -28.59 65.22
N GLY A 2 -56.77 -27.71 64.20
CA GLY A 2 -56.16 -28.06 62.91
C GLY A 2 -54.88 -27.28 62.61
N ILE A 3 -53.73 -27.96 62.60
CA ILE A 3 -52.46 -27.37 62.18
C ILE A 3 -52.26 -27.63 60.69
N LYS A 4 -52.54 -26.63 59.84
CA LYS A 4 -52.21 -26.67 58.41
C LYS A 4 -50.69 -26.47 58.23
N ILE A 5 -49.91 -27.54 58.36
CA ILE A 5 -48.49 -27.51 57.98
C ILE A 5 -48.42 -27.30 56.47
N ASN A 6 -47.87 -26.16 56.07
CA ASN A 6 -47.98 -25.69 54.70
C ASN A 6 -46.94 -26.41 53.82
N ALA A 7 -47.39 -27.33 52.94
CA ALA A 7 -46.51 -28.16 52.12
C ALA A 7 -45.52 -27.33 51.27
N VAL A 8 -45.95 -26.15 50.82
CA VAL A 8 -45.10 -25.18 50.08
C VAL A 8 -43.91 -24.71 50.92
N LEU A 9 -44.03 -24.64 52.25
CA LEU A 9 -42.94 -24.23 53.14
C LEU A 9 -41.89 -25.34 53.29
N ILE A 10 -42.32 -26.59 53.46
CA ILE A 10 -41.41 -27.75 53.50
C ILE A 10 -40.69 -27.90 52.15
N MET A 11 -41.42 -27.81 51.04
CA MET A 11 -40.84 -27.91 49.69
C MET A 11 -39.84 -26.77 49.41
N LYS A 12 -40.10 -25.54 49.89
CA LYS A 12 -39.13 -24.44 49.83
C LYS A 12 -37.89 -24.70 50.70
N MET A 13 -38.04 -25.21 51.93
CA MET A 13 -36.90 -25.56 52.78
C MET A 13 -36.02 -26.66 52.16
N VAL A 14 -36.63 -27.69 51.55
CA VAL A 14 -35.90 -28.76 50.85
C VAL A 14 -35.16 -28.23 49.62
N VAL A 15 -35.78 -27.35 48.82
CA VAL A 15 -35.11 -26.72 47.66
C VAL A 15 -33.97 -25.78 48.09
N VAL A 16 -34.14 -25.02 49.17
CA VAL A 16 -33.06 -24.19 49.75
C VAL A 16 -31.91 -25.05 50.27
N TYR A 17 -32.19 -26.19 50.91
CA TYR A 17 -31.16 -27.11 51.40
C TYR A 17 -30.41 -27.81 50.24
N LEU A 18 -31.10 -28.19 49.16
CA LEU A 18 -30.47 -28.71 47.94
C LEU A 18 -29.60 -27.67 47.21
N LEU A 19 -29.97 -26.39 47.26
CA LEU A 19 -29.16 -25.29 46.73
C LEU A 19 -27.93 -24.95 47.61
N LEU A 20 -27.85 -25.47 48.85
CA LEU A 20 -26.77 -25.17 49.80
C LEU A 20 -25.59 -26.15 49.76
N ILE A 21 -25.65 -27.24 48.97
CA ILE A 21 -24.56 -28.25 48.88
C ILE A 21 -24.02 -28.42 47.45
N THR A 22 -24.29 -27.47 46.54
CA THR A 22 -23.41 -27.29 45.37
C THR A 22 -22.13 -26.59 45.80
N ASN A 23 -21.22 -27.35 46.42
CA ASN A 23 -19.81 -26.96 46.45
C ASN A 23 -19.35 -26.83 44.99
N ALA A 24 -19.26 -25.60 44.51
CA ALA A 24 -18.61 -25.29 43.25
C ALA A 24 -17.11 -25.50 43.44
N VAL A 25 -16.68 -26.77 43.39
CA VAL A 25 -15.28 -27.17 43.58
C VAL A 25 -14.45 -26.43 42.54
N ALA A 26 -13.75 -25.41 43.00
CA ALA A 26 -12.77 -24.73 42.18
C ALA A 26 -11.75 -25.77 41.74
N GLN A 27 -11.43 -25.79 40.44
CA GLN A 27 -10.48 -26.74 39.89
C GLN A 27 -9.06 -26.36 40.35
N GLU A 28 -8.73 -26.71 41.58
CA GLU A 28 -7.44 -26.46 42.22
C GLU A 28 -6.43 -27.50 41.70
N VAL A 29 -5.89 -27.20 40.52
CA VAL A 29 -4.87 -28.02 39.86
C VAL A 29 -3.52 -27.82 40.57
N ASN A 30 -2.87 -28.90 40.99
CA ASN A 30 -1.51 -28.87 41.52
C ASN A 30 -0.51 -28.76 40.35
N LEU A 31 0.00 -27.56 40.09
CA LEU A 31 0.87 -27.27 38.93
C LEU A 31 2.25 -27.95 39.01
N ASP A 32 2.62 -28.47 40.18
CA ASP A 32 3.91 -29.12 40.42
C ASP A 32 3.79 -30.66 40.43
N SER A 33 2.57 -31.21 40.34
CA SER A 33 2.31 -32.65 40.24
C SER A 33 1.50 -32.98 38.99
N TYR A 34 2.22 -33.39 37.95
CA TYR A 34 1.66 -33.82 36.68
C TYR A 34 2.36 -35.07 36.17
N THR A 35 1.64 -35.87 35.39
CA THR A 35 2.12 -37.12 34.79
C THR A 35 1.65 -37.24 33.35
N LYS A 36 2.31 -38.09 32.56
CA LYS A 36 1.83 -38.45 31.22
C LYS A 36 0.84 -39.60 31.33
N CYS A 37 -0.32 -39.45 30.72
CA CYS A 37 -1.45 -40.37 30.78
C CYS A 37 -1.87 -40.69 29.33
N GLY A 38 -1.50 -41.86 28.81
CA GLY A 38 -1.59 -42.12 27.37
C GLY A 38 -0.63 -41.18 26.62
N ASP A 39 -1.16 -40.37 25.72
CA ASP A 39 -0.44 -39.27 25.06
C ASP A 39 -0.63 -37.90 25.76
N LEU A 40 -1.70 -37.73 26.53
CA LEU A 40 -2.06 -36.52 27.28
C LEU A 40 -1.14 -36.23 28.48
N ILE A 41 -1.25 -35.00 28.99
CA ILE A 41 -0.73 -34.59 30.30
C ILE A 41 -1.91 -34.51 31.28
N CYS A 42 -1.79 -35.20 32.41
CA CYS A 42 -2.76 -35.17 33.49
C CYS A 42 -2.12 -34.53 34.73
N TYR A 43 -2.76 -33.49 35.26
CA TYR A 43 -2.36 -32.84 36.51
C TYR A 43 -3.19 -33.39 37.67
N GLN A 44 -2.56 -33.55 38.82
CA GLN A 44 -3.22 -33.97 40.06
C GLN A 44 -4.06 -32.81 40.63
N ALA A 45 -5.15 -33.11 41.34
CA ALA A 45 -5.83 -32.12 42.18
C ALA A 45 -4.94 -31.74 43.38
N LEU A 46 -5.17 -30.55 43.95
CA LEU A 46 -4.42 -30.07 45.11
C LEU A 46 -4.78 -30.84 46.39
N ASN A 47 -6.08 -31.11 46.56
CA ASN A 47 -6.66 -31.57 47.83
C ASN A 47 -6.99 -33.09 47.83
N ASP A 48 -6.87 -33.76 46.68
CA ASP A 48 -7.06 -35.21 46.54
C ASP A 48 -5.95 -35.77 45.61
N PRO A 49 -5.05 -36.63 46.10
CA PRO A 49 -3.96 -37.17 45.30
C PRO A 49 -4.41 -38.21 44.25
N ASN A 50 -5.64 -38.71 44.34
CA ASN A 50 -6.20 -39.70 43.41
C ASN A 50 -7.00 -39.04 42.27
N GLN A 51 -7.39 -37.77 42.40
CA GLN A 51 -8.08 -37.04 41.35
C GLN A 51 -7.10 -36.40 40.35
N TYR A 52 -7.38 -36.59 39.06
CA TYR A 52 -6.59 -36.03 37.96
C TYR A 52 -7.47 -35.29 36.95
N TYR A 53 -6.91 -34.25 36.33
CA TYR A 53 -7.52 -33.50 35.23
C TYR A 53 -6.60 -33.52 34.01
N TYR A 54 -7.14 -33.84 32.82
CA TYR A 54 -6.37 -33.84 31.57
C TYR A 54 -6.28 -32.44 30.96
N LEU A 55 -5.16 -32.12 30.34
CA LEU A 55 -4.97 -30.88 29.59
C LEU A 55 -5.40 -31.05 28.12
N PRO A 56 -6.48 -30.39 27.63
CA PRO A 56 -6.91 -30.55 26.25
C PRO A 56 -5.94 -29.86 25.29
N ASP A 57 -5.39 -30.61 24.33
CA ASP A 57 -4.15 -30.27 23.61
C ASP A 57 -4.27 -30.25 22.07
N GLN A 58 -5.45 -30.50 21.50
CA GLN A 58 -5.64 -30.75 20.07
C GLN A 58 -6.67 -29.78 19.46
N PRO A 59 -6.22 -28.65 18.87
CA PRO A 59 -7.09 -27.73 18.12
C PRO A 59 -7.40 -28.31 16.73
N ARG A 60 -8.58 -27.98 16.18
CA ARG A 60 -9.08 -28.49 14.90
C ARG A 60 -10.18 -27.60 14.31
N ILE A 61 -10.54 -27.83 13.04
CA ILE A 61 -11.79 -27.31 12.50
C ILE A 61 -12.98 -28.01 13.17
N ALA A 62 -14.03 -27.24 13.41
CA ALA A 62 -15.29 -27.74 13.95
C ALA A 62 -16.08 -28.51 12.89
N ILE A 63 -16.58 -29.68 13.25
CA ILE A 63 -17.46 -30.51 12.41
C ILE A 63 -18.93 -30.26 12.82
N LYS A 64 -19.84 -30.41 11.86
CA LYS A 64 -21.30 -30.49 12.06
C LYS A 64 -21.87 -31.50 11.05
N ASN A 65 -22.59 -32.51 11.53
CA ASN A 65 -23.25 -33.54 10.70
C ASN A 65 -22.27 -34.19 9.69
N GLY A 66 -21.08 -34.57 10.13
CA GLY A 66 -20.00 -35.13 9.29
C GLY A 66 -19.21 -34.10 8.48
N LYS A 67 -19.82 -32.97 8.06
CA LYS A 67 -19.13 -31.95 7.26
C LYS A 67 -18.24 -31.01 8.12
N PRO A 68 -17.07 -30.57 7.61
CA PRO A 68 -16.30 -29.51 8.22
C PRO A 68 -17.04 -28.16 8.08
N GLN A 69 -16.99 -27.32 9.12
CA GLN A 69 -17.55 -25.97 9.06
C GLN A 69 -16.53 -25.01 8.43
N PHE A 70 -16.27 -25.18 7.13
CA PHE A 70 -15.27 -24.47 6.33
C PHE A 70 -15.85 -24.06 4.96
N SER A 71 -15.40 -22.92 4.42
CA SER A 71 -15.69 -22.44 3.06
C SER A 71 -14.49 -21.64 2.53
N PHE A 72 -13.94 -22.05 1.39
CA PHE A 72 -13.00 -21.28 0.57
C PHE A 72 -13.68 -20.93 -0.77
N MET A 73 -13.88 -19.63 -1.01
CA MET A 73 -14.32 -19.10 -2.29
C MET A 73 -13.18 -18.32 -2.96
N LYS A 74 -12.77 -18.73 -4.17
CA LYS A 74 -12.04 -17.86 -5.10
C LYS A 74 -13.03 -17.04 -5.92
N TYR A 75 -12.71 -15.80 -6.24
CA TYR A 75 -13.51 -14.99 -7.17
C TYR A 75 -12.62 -14.31 -8.21
N VAL A 76 -13.16 -14.15 -9.42
CA VAL A 76 -12.54 -13.37 -10.51
C VAL A 76 -13.50 -12.32 -11.03
N ARG A 77 -12.94 -11.17 -11.40
CA ARG A 77 -13.61 -10.07 -12.12
C ARG A 77 -12.86 -9.89 -13.44
N ASN A 78 -13.56 -10.00 -14.56
CA ASN A 78 -12.93 -9.78 -15.85
C ASN A 78 -12.69 -8.26 -16.01
N GLN A 79 -11.71 -7.89 -16.84
CA GLN A 79 -11.46 -6.49 -17.18
C GLN A 79 -11.48 -6.35 -18.69
N SER A 80 -11.94 -5.19 -19.17
CA SER A 80 -11.82 -4.81 -20.58
C SER A 80 -10.34 -4.76 -20.93
N ALA A 81 -9.88 -5.70 -21.76
CA ALA A 81 -8.52 -5.69 -22.26
C ALA A 81 -8.33 -4.54 -23.25
N THR A 82 -7.22 -3.81 -23.13
CA THR A 82 -6.80 -2.77 -24.09
C THR A 82 -6.19 -3.36 -25.37
N GLU A 83 -5.80 -4.64 -25.33
CA GLU A 83 -5.15 -5.36 -26.43
C GLU A 83 -5.71 -6.78 -26.55
N ALA A 84 -5.77 -7.31 -27.78
CA ALA A 84 -6.33 -8.63 -28.05
C ALA A 84 -5.37 -9.75 -27.59
N GLY A 85 -5.76 -10.50 -26.55
CA GLY A 85 -4.98 -11.62 -26.03
C GLY A 85 -5.52 -12.23 -24.74
N ILE A 86 -4.86 -13.27 -24.23
CA ILE A 86 -5.18 -13.90 -22.94
C ILE A 86 -4.65 -12.99 -21.82
N ASN A 87 -5.51 -12.10 -21.34
CA ASN A 87 -5.18 -11.12 -20.31
C ASN A 87 -5.52 -11.65 -18.90
N GLN A 88 -4.78 -11.18 -17.88
CA GLN A 88 -5.03 -11.58 -16.50
C GLN A 88 -6.21 -10.84 -15.89
N ALA A 89 -7.26 -11.59 -15.53
CA ALA A 89 -8.36 -11.07 -14.71
C ALA A 89 -7.88 -10.67 -13.30
N GLN A 90 -8.57 -9.68 -12.71
CA GLN A 90 -8.48 -9.38 -11.29
C GLN A 90 -9.24 -10.42 -10.47
N GLY A 91 -8.89 -10.59 -9.20
CA GLY A 91 -9.54 -11.59 -8.36
C GLY A 91 -8.98 -11.62 -6.94
N GLY A 92 -9.46 -12.59 -6.17
CA GLY A 92 -9.05 -12.80 -4.78
C GLY A 92 -9.68 -14.04 -4.19
N GLY A 93 -9.53 -14.19 -2.87
CA GLY A 93 -10.09 -15.30 -2.11
C GLY A 93 -10.74 -14.87 -0.81
N LEU A 94 -11.73 -15.63 -0.36
CA LEU A 94 -12.37 -15.51 0.93
C LEU A 94 -12.39 -16.89 1.59
N VAL A 95 -11.75 -17.00 2.75
CA VAL A 95 -11.70 -18.23 3.55
C VAL A 95 -12.37 -17.97 4.90
N HIS A 96 -13.39 -18.77 5.22
CA HIS A 96 -14.11 -18.71 6.48
C HIS A 96 -14.29 -20.10 7.08
N PHE A 97 -13.95 -20.29 8.36
CA PHE A 97 -14.19 -21.55 9.07
C PHE A 97 -14.40 -21.38 10.56
N LEU A 98 -15.02 -22.37 11.20
CA LEU A 98 -15.11 -22.44 12.66
C LEU A 98 -14.01 -23.36 13.20
N VAL A 99 -13.32 -22.89 14.24
CA VAL A 99 -12.29 -23.64 14.98
C VAL A 99 -12.79 -24.05 16.36
N THR A 100 -12.26 -25.17 16.86
CA THR A 100 -12.52 -25.71 18.20
C THR A 100 -11.30 -26.48 18.69
N TYR A 101 -11.35 -27.02 19.90
CA TYR A 101 -10.34 -27.91 20.46
C TYR A 101 -11.01 -28.93 21.39
N GLY A 102 -10.26 -29.96 21.75
CA GLY A 102 -10.69 -30.99 22.68
C GLY A 102 -10.01 -32.33 22.43
N VAL A 103 -10.27 -33.30 23.28
CA VAL A 103 -9.71 -34.64 23.24
C VAL A 103 -10.74 -35.61 22.65
N THR A 104 -10.31 -36.69 21.99
CA THR A 104 -11.23 -37.74 21.50
C THR A 104 -11.49 -38.76 22.61
N ARG A 105 -12.60 -39.51 22.55
CA ARG A 105 -12.97 -40.45 23.64
C ARG A 105 -11.89 -41.52 23.85
N GLU A 106 -11.35 -42.03 22.75
CA GLU A 106 -10.32 -43.06 22.70
C GLU A 106 -9.04 -42.60 23.42
N ARG A 107 -8.68 -41.31 23.31
CA ARG A 107 -7.56 -40.70 24.04
C ARG A 107 -7.86 -40.54 25.54
N ILE A 108 -9.09 -40.19 25.91
CA ILE A 108 -9.53 -40.09 27.32
C ILE A 108 -9.51 -41.49 27.98
N ASP A 109 -10.04 -42.50 27.31
CA ASP A 109 -10.11 -43.88 27.81
C ASP A 109 -8.69 -44.48 27.97
N ALA A 110 -7.81 -44.28 26.98
CA ALA A 110 -6.40 -44.67 27.08
C ALA A 110 -5.63 -43.91 28.18
N ALA A 111 -5.91 -42.63 28.38
CA ALA A 111 -5.32 -41.84 29.46
C ALA A 111 -5.79 -42.29 30.84
N LYS A 112 -7.07 -42.67 30.98
CA LYS A 112 -7.63 -43.24 32.21
C LYS A 112 -6.96 -44.58 32.55
N ALA A 113 -6.85 -45.50 31.59
CA ALA A 113 -6.18 -46.78 31.79
C ALA A 113 -4.73 -46.60 32.29
N GLN A 114 -3.92 -45.74 31.65
CA GLN A 114 -2.54 -45.48 32.05
C GLN A 114 -2.37 -44.66 33.35
N LEU A 115 -3.44 -44.08 33.90
CA LEU A 115 -3.43 -43.56 35.27
C LEU A 115 -3.68 -44.69 36.27
N GLN A 116 -4.66 -45.56 35.99
CA GLN A 116 -5.00 -46.68 36.86
C GLN A 116 -3.88 -47.73 36.96
N GLU A 117 -3.09 -47.93 35.88
CA GLU A 117 -1.84 -48.72 35.91
C GLU A 117 -0.77 -48.19 36.89
N LYS A 118 -0.82 -46.91 37.25
CA LYS A 118 0.20 -46.23 38.10
C LYS A 118 -0.28 -45.99 39.53
N ASN A 119 -1.60 -45.94 39.71
CA ASN A 119 -2.30 -45.79 40.97
C ASN A 119 -3.72 -46.30 40.73
N GLU A 120 -4.06 -47.48 41.28
CA GLU A 120 -5.35 -48.14 41.03
C GLU A 120 -6.56 -47.27 41.45
N ALA A 121 -6.37 -46.41 42.45
CA ALA A 121 -7.38 -45.46 42.93
C ALA A 121 -7.50 -44.20 42.06
N ALA A 122 -6.66 -44.01 41.03
CA ALA A 122 -6.65 -42.81 40.22
C ALA A 122 -7.94 -42.64 39.38
N ASN A 123 -8.57 -41.48 39.51
CA ASN A 123 -9.76 -41.12 38.75
C ASN A 123 -9.50 -39.89 37.86
N LEU A 124 -9.84 -40.00 36.57
CA LEU A 124 -9.73 -38.91 35.61
C LEU A 124 -11.04 -38.13 35.58
N VAL A 125 -11.08 -37.00 36.29
CA VAL A 125 -12.30 -36.25 36.62
C VAL A 125 -12.82 -35.42 35.45
N GLY A 126 -11.94 -34.90 34.60
CA GLY A 126 -12.34 -34.09 33.44
C GLY A 126 -11.23 -33.22 32.84
N PRO A 127 -11.58 -32.33 31.89
CA PRO A 127 -10.64 -31.40 31.27
C PRO A 127 -10.24 -30.26 32.20
N ILE A 128 -9.03 -29.73 32.02
CA ILE A 128 -8.60 -28.45 32.60
C ILE A 128 -9.31 -27.29 31.90
N VAL A 129 -9.97 -26.43 32.69
CA VAL A 129 -10.70 -25.25 32.18
C VAL A 129 -9.75 -24.07 31.99
N TYR A 130 -9.56 -23.66 30.73
CA TYR A 130 -8.79 -22.47 30.42
C TYR A 130 -9.52 -21.19 30.86
N ARG A 131 -8.76 -20.23 31.38
CA ARG A 131 -9.24 -18.92 31.86
C ARG A 131 -8.94 -17.79 30.88
N LYS A 132 -7.94 -17.96 30.02
CA LYS A 132 -7.69 -17.12 28.84
C LYS A 132 -7.30 -17.97 27.65
N GLY A 133 -7.51 -17.42 26.45
CA GLY A 133 -7.13 -18.06 25.20
C GLY A 133 -7.07 -17.06 24.04
N ASN A 134 -6.02 -17.16 23.23
CA ASN A 134 -5.90 -16.49 21.94
C ASN A 134 -5.61 -17.55 20.86
N PHE A 135 -5.95 -17.28 19.60
CA PHE A 135 -5.50 -18.09 18.47
C PHE A 135 -4.73 -17.25 17.46
N ALA A 136 -3.79 -17.89 16.78
CA ALA A 136 -3.15 -17.40 15.57
C ALA A 136 -3.34 -18.42 14.43
N LEU A 137 -3.50 -17.91 13.21
CA LEU A 137 -3.48 -18.67 11.98
C LEU A 137 -2.20 -18.34 11.23
N ILE A 138 -1.42 -19.35 10.89
CA ILE A 138 -0.06 -19.21 10.37
C ILE A 138 0.03 -19.91 9.03
N THR A 139 0.54 -19.22 8.01
CA THR A 139 0.96 -19.82 6.74
C THR A 139 2.48 -19.77 6.58
N SER A 140 3.03 -20.47 5.58
CA SER A 140 4.41 -20.27 5.16
C SER A 140 4.56 -20.35 3.65
N PHE A 141 4.99 -19.25 3.04
CA PHE A 141 5.24 -19.17 1.60
C PHE A 141 6.75 -19.22 1.32
N LYS A 142 7.13 -19.78 0.16
CA LYS A 142 8.51 -19.78 -0.32
C LYS A 142 8.75 -18.52 -1.16
N GLU A 143 9.41 -17.53 -0.56
CA GLU A 143 9.88 -16.33 -1.26
C GLU A 143 11.28 -16.59 -1.83
N ALA A 144 11.75 -15.72 -2.73
CA ALA A 144 13.03 -15.92 -3.45
C ALA A 144 14.25 -16.12 -2.53
N ASN A 145 14.19 -15.61 -1.29
CA ASN A 145 15.26 -15.67 -0.30
C ASN A 145 15.03 -16.73 0.81
N GLY A 146 13.95 -17.52 0.79
CA GLY A 146 13.69 -18.58 1.77
C GLY A 146 12.22 -18.87 2.06
N VAL A 147 11.96 -19.69 3.07
CA VAL A 147 10.59 -19.97 3.56
C VAL A 147 10.21 -18.92 4.61
N THR A 148 9.34 -18.00 4.23
CA THR A 148 8.81 -16.95 5.10
C THR A 148 7.51 -17.43 5.74
N THR A 149 7.51 -17.55 7.07
CA THR A 149 6.30 -17.84 7.85
C THR A 149 5.54 -16.53 8.03
N LYS A 150 4.24 -16.50 7.73
CA LYS A 150 3.38 -15.30 7.84
C LYS A 150 2.14 -15.57 8.67
N THR A 151 1.78 -14.63 9.53
CA THR A 151 0.58 -14.70 10.39
C THR A 151 -0.60 -14.10 9.63
N VAL A 152 -1.64 -14.88 9.36
CA VAL A 152 -2.75 -14.50 8.46
C VAL A 152 -3.98 -13.99 9.23
N ALA A 153 -4.20 -14.48 10.45
CA ALA A 153 -5.28 -14.03 11.32
C ALA A 153 -4.94 -14.25 12.80
N VAL A 154 -5.50 -13.43 13.70
CA VAL A 154 -5.38 -13.56 15.15
C VAL A 154 -6.73 -13.28 15.82
N GLY A 155 -7.06 -13.98 16.91
CA GLY A 155 -8.32 -13.79 17.62
C GLY A 155 -8.35 -14.39 19.03
N LYS A 156 -9.54 -14.46 19.63
CA LYS A 156 -9.78 -15.14 20.91
C LYS A 156 -10.07 -16.61 20.68
N ALA A 157 -9.37 -17.49 21.39
CA ALA A 157 -9.70 -18.91 21.38
C ALA A 157 -10.89 -19.20 22.31
N PRO A 158 -11.71 -20.22 22.04
CA PRO A 158 -12.75 -20.65 22.96
C PRO A 158 -12.14 -21.14 24.28
N LEU A 159 -12.81 -20.90 25.42
CA LEU A 159 -12.26 -21.20 26.76
C LEU A 159 -12.71 -22.55 27.33
N MET A 160 -13.77 -23.13 26.76
CA MET A 160 -14.25 -24.47 27.11
C MET A 160 -14.16 -25.40 25.90
N GLU A 161 -13.92 -26.68 26.18
CA GLU A 161 -13.86 -27.74 25.17
C GLU A 161 -15.16 -27.83 24.37
N GLY A 162 -15.07 -28.09 23.06
CA GLY A 162 -16.22 -28.15 22.16
C GLY A 162 -16.88 -26.81 21.80
N GLN A 163 -16.58 -25.70 22.50
CA GLN A 163 -16.96 -24.36 22.03
C GLN A 163 -16.24 -24.01 20.72
N LYS A 164 -16.83 -23.10 19.95
CA LYS A 164 -16.41 -22.79 18.57
C LYS A 164 -16.14 -21.29 18.42
N THR A 165 -15.14 -20.93 17.61
CA THR A 165 -14.86 -19.54 17.22
C THR A 165 -14.73 -19.43 15.71
N ALA A 166 -15.20 -18.32 15.12
CA ALA A 166 -15.06 -18.05 13.69
C ALA A 166 -13.68 -17.47 13.35
N VAL A 167 -13.14 -17.94 12.24
CA VAL A 167 -11.95 -17.40 11.55
C VAL A 167 -12.39 -16.97 10.16
N SER A 168 -12.01 -15.77 9.74
CA SER A 168 -12.35 -15.22 8.42
C SER A 168 -11.17 -14.40 7.90
N MET A 169 -10.84 -14.55 6.62
CA MET A 169 -9.81 -13.75 5.96
C MET A 169 -10.17 -13.48 4.50
N ALA A 170 -9.75 -12.31 4.01
CA ALA A 170 -9.65 -12.00 2.59
C ALA A 170 -8.21 -12.23 2.12
N LEU A 171 -8.05 -12.71 0.90
CA LEU A 171 -6.79 -13.05 0.26
C LEU A 171 -6.67 -12.28 -1.07
N THR A 172 -5.45 -11.86 -1.42
CA THR A 172 -5.15 -11.39 -2.78
C THR A 172 -5.31 -12.54 -3.78
N LYS A 173 -5.26 -12.26 -5.07
CA LYS A 173 -5.26 -13.27 -6.13
C LYS A 173 -4.18 -14.34 -5.89
N GLU A 174 -2.95 -13.91 -5.66
CA GLU A 174 -1.78 -14.77 -5.48
C GLU A 174 -1.89 -15.57 -4.18
N GLY A 175 -2.33 -14.94 -3.09
CA GLY A 175 -2.57 -15.61 -1.81
C GLY A 175 -3.69 -16.65 -1.89
N ALA A 176 -4.72 -16.38 -2.69
CA ALA A 176 -5.82 -17.31 -2.93
C ALA A 176 -5.40 -18.49 -3.83
N GLU A 177 -4.62 -18.24 -4.89
CA GLU A 177 -4.07 -19.28 -5.76
C GLU A 177 -3.10 -20.19 -4.98
N LEU A 178 -2.11 -19.62 -4.28
CA LEU A 178 -1.12 -20.39 -3.51
C LEU A 178 -1.77 -21.22 -2.40
N LEU A 179 -2.70 -20.65 -1.63
CA LEU A 179 -3.38 -21.41 -0.57
C LEU A 179 -4.31 -22.48 -1.13
N TRP A 180 -4.96 -22.24 -2.27
CA TRP A 180 -5.83 -23.23 -2.90
C TRP A 180 -5.05 -24.44 -3.44
N GLU A 181 -3.91 -24.21 -4.09
CA GLU A 181 -3.05 -25.31 -4.53
C GLU A 181 -2.44 -26.05 -3.32
N SER A 182 -2.08 -25.34 -2.26
CA SER A 182 -1.60 -25.96 -1.02
C SER A 182 -2.68 -26.83 -0.34
N PHE A 183 -3.97 -26.47 -0.43
CA PHE A 183 -5.09 -27.30 0.06
C PHE A 183 -5.21 -28.67 -0.62
N LYS A 184 -4.64 -28.88 -1.81
CA LYS A 184 -4.60 -30.20 -2.48
C LYS A 184 -3.59 -31.17 -1.86
N SER A 185 -2.76 -30.70 -0.92
CA SER A 185 -1.87 -31.53 -0.10
C SER A 185 -2.63 -32.13 1.08
N ASP A 186 -2.24 -33.33 1.52
CA ASP A 186 -2.71 -33.90 2.80
C ASP A 186 -2.31 -33.04 4.01
N THR A 187 -1.26 -32.22 3.88
CA THR A 187 -0.85 -31.21 4.86
C THR A 187 -0.67 -29.85 4.16
N PRO A 188 -1.72 -29.01 4.07
CA PRO A 188 -1.59 -27.67 3.52
C PRO A 188 -0.69 -26.77 4.38
N ASP A 189 -0.11 -25.73 3.79
CA ASP A 189 0.81 -24.75 4.39
C ASP A 189 0.09 -23.75 5.30
N ILE A 190 -0.86 -24.23 6.10
CA ILE A 190 -1.72 -23.46 6.99
C ILE A 190 -1.91 -24.22 8.31
N SER A 191 -1.63 -23.54 9.41
CA SER A 191 -1.62 -24.13 10.75
C SER A 191 -2.33 -23.22 11.74
N LEU A 192 -3.18 -23.84 12.56
CA LEU A 192 -3.93 -23.22 13.62
C LEU A 192 -3.18 -23.40 14.94
N VAL A 193 -2.97 -22.31 15.67
CA VAL A 193 -2.28 -22.34 16.96
C VAL A 193 -3.14 -21.67 18.02
N PHE A 194 -3.46 -22.40 19.08
CA PHE A 194 -4.10 -21.85 20.28
C PHE A 194 -3.05 -21.67 21.37
N ASP A 195 -3.16 -20.55 22.08
CA ASP A 195 -2.26 -20.13 23.15
C ASP A 195 -3.12 -19.74 24.35
N MET A 196 -3.10 -20.61 25.35
CA MET A 196 -4.10 -20.69 26.41
C MET A 196 -3.45 -20.49 27.78
N GLU A 197 -4.23 -20.02 28.75
CA GLU A 197 -3.80 -19.97 30.16
C GLU A 197 -4.84 -20.67 31.04
N PHE A 198 -4.41 -21.60 31.90
CA PHE A 198 -5.24 -22.18 32.96
C PHE A 198 -4.74 -21.75 34.34
N ALA A 199 -5.59 -21.85 35.36
CA ALA A 199 -5.22 -21.53 36.74
C ALA A 199 -4.84 -22.80 37.50
N GLY A 200 -3.90 -22.68 38.43
CA GLY A 200 -3.58 -23.73 39.39
C GLY A 200 -2.71 -23.21 40.53
N VAL A 201 -2.34 -24.10 41.45
CA VAL A 201 -1.60 -23.79 42.66
C VAL A 201 -0.22 -24.43 42.62
N ARG A 202 0.81 -23.67 42.98
CA ARG A 202 2.16 -24.17 43.25
C ARG A 202 2.43 -24.30 44.75
N LYS A 203 3.25 -25.29 45.09
CA LYS A 203 3.73 -25.55 46.46
C LYS A 203 4.85 -24.56 46.86
N PRO A 204 5.10 -24.41 48.17
CA PRO A 204 6.27 -23.68 48.67
C PRO A 204 7.60 -24.21 48.09
N TYR A 205 8.49 -23.30 47.74
CA TYR A 205 9.89 -23.57 47.40
C TYR A 205 10.82 -22.77 48.30
N GLU A 206 11.90 -23.37 48.81
CA GLU A 206 12.97 -22.63 49.51
C GLU A 206 13.84 -21.84 48.54
N ALA A 207 13.24 -20.82 47.90
CA ALA A 207 13.88 -20.01 46.89
C ALA A 207 13.53 -18.51 47.06
N THR A 208 14.47 -17.64 46.72
CA THR A 208 14.30 -16.18 46.73
C THR A 208 14.64 -15.61 45.36
N LEU A 209 13.73 -14.80 44.82
CA LEU A 209 13.95 -13.90 43.70
C LEU A 209 14.45 -12.54 44.22
N GLU A 210 15.60 -12.10 43.74
CA GLU A 210 16.13 -10.75 43.94
C GLU A 210 16.18 -10.04 42.58
N ALA A 211 15.64 -8.82 42.46
CA ALA A 211 15.72 -8.01 41.25
C ALA A 211 16.09 -6.55 41.57
N ASP A 212 17.17 -6.05 40.97
CA ASP A 212 17.70 -4.70 41.22
C ASP A 212 17.21 -3.72 40.14
N TRP A 213 16.27 -2.83 40.50
CA TRP A 213 15.65 -1.93 39.52
C TRP A 213 16.64 -0.91 38.92
N ALA A 214 17.75 -0.62 39.60
CA ALA A 214 18.81 0.25 39.11
C ALA A 214 19.79 -0.47 38.15
N GLN A 215 19.71 -1.81 38.05
CA GLN A 215 20.35 -2.60 37.00
C GLN A 215 19.36 -2.96 35.88
N VAL A 216 18.12 -3.34 36.21
CA VAL A 216 17.06 -3.64 35.23
C VAL A 216 16.82 -2.46 34.28
N SER A 217 16.77 -1.22 34.80
CA SER A 217 16.62 -0.01 33.99
C SER A 217 17.79 0.29 33.04
N LYS A 218 18.95 -0.36 33.20
CA LYS A 218 20.14 -0.23 32.34
C LYS A 218 20.18 -1.23 31.18
N SER A 219 19.24 -2.18 31.10
CA SER A 219 19.10 -3.05 29.93
C SER A 219 18.82 -2.20 28.68
N GLN A 220 19.61 -2.41 27.62
CA GLN A 220 19.46 -1.70 26.35
C GLN A 220 18.09 -1.93 25.69
N ARG A 221 17.47 -3.09 25.94
CA ARG A 221 16.10 -3.40 25.50
C ARG A 221 15.06 -2.57 26.25
N ILE A 222 15.28 -2.32 27.55
CA ILE A 222 14.35 -1.51 28.38
C ILE A 222 14.47 -0.02 28.07
N SER A 223 15.68 0.51 27.83
CA SER A 223 15.87 1.92 27.48
C SER A 223 15.29 2.26 26.10
N ALA A 224 15.36 1.35 25.12
CA ALA A 224 14.65 1.49 23.85
C ALA A 224 13.12 1.25 23.99
N GLY A 225 12.72 0.30 24.84
CA GLY A 225 11.42 -0.36 24.81
C GLY A 225 10.20 0.39 25.35
N PHE A 226 10.26 1.70 25.61
CA PHE A 226 9.10 2.45 26.16
C PHE A 226 8.06 2.87 25.10
N LYS A 227 8.46 2.96 23.81
CA LYS A 227 7.53 3.13 22.67
C LYS A 227 7.02 1.79 22.11
N TYR A 228 7.73 0.69 22.37
CA TYR A 228 7.51 -0.60 21.71
C TYR A 228 6.53 -1.49 22.48
N LYS A 229 5.77 -2.32 21.76
CA LYS A 229 5.03 -3.45 22.32
C LYS A 229 5.87 -4.72 22.21
N TRP A 230 5.91 -5.47 23.30
CA TRP A 230 6.73 -6.66 23.47
C TRP A 230 5.88 -7.91 23.20
N PHE A 231 6.46 -8.94 22.61
CA PHE A 231 5.82 -10.25 22.47
C PHE A 231 6.48 -11.27 23.41
N GLY A 232 5.83 -12.41 23.68
CA GLY A 232 6.30 -13.39 24.68
C GLY A 232 7.78 -13.76 24.52
N ALA A 233 8.23 -13.97 23.27
CA ALA A 233 9.64 -14.28 22.95
C ALA A 233 10.65 -13.18 23.35
N ASP A 234 10.26 -11.90 23.30
CA ASP A 234 11.14 -10.78 23.68
C ASP A 234 11.14 -10.53 25.19
N VAL A 235 10.05 -10.85 25.88
CA VAL A 235 10.01 -10.90 27.36
C VAL A 235 10.88 -12.04 27.88
N ASP A 236 10.82 -13.22 27.24
CA ASP A 236 11.69 -14.35 27.56
C ASP A 236 13.17 -14.00 27.37
N MET A 237 13.52 -13.37 26.23
CA MET A 237 14.88 -12.87 25.99
C MET A 237 15.31 -11.84 27.05
N LEU A 238 14.45 -10.89 27.41
CA LEU A 238 14.74 -9.90 28.44
C LEU A 238 15.01 -10.57 29.79
N PHE A 239 14.19 -11.51 30.23
CA PHE A 239 14.40 -12.14 31.54
C PHE A 239 15.62 -13.09 31.53
N GLN A 240 16.01 -13.62 30.36
CA GLN A 240 17.30 -14.29 30.19
C GLN A 240 18.48 -13.30 30.27
N GLU A 241 18.38 -12.13 29.64
CA GLU A 241 19.38 -11.05 29.71
C GLU A 241 19.55 -10.52 31.14
N LEU A 242 18.44 -10.24 31.84
CA LEU A 242 18.44 -9.76 33.23
C LEU A 242 19.03 -10.80 34.20
N ARG A 243 18.85 -12.11 33.94
CA ARG A 243 19.53 -13.17 34.70
C ARG A 243 21.03 -13.26 34.39
N GLN A 244 21.42 -13.13 33.13
CA GLN A 244 22.83 -13.19 32.72
C GLN A 244 23.64 -11.97 33.20
N THR A 245 23.02 -10.81 33.28
CA THR A 245 23.63 -9.56 33.78
C THR A 245 23.64 -9.45 35.31
N GLY A 246 22.98 -10.36 36.04
CA GLY A 246 22.84 -10.31 37.50
C GLY A 246 21.78 -9.35 38.02
N ALA A 247 21.13 -8.58 37.14
CA ALA A 247 20.03 -7.66 37.47
C ALA A 247 18.80 -8.39 38.05
N VAL A 248 18.64 -9.68 37.70
CA VAL A 248 17.73 -10.64 38.32
C VAL A 248 18.55 -11.84 38.81
N LYS A 249 18.44 -12.17 40.08
CA LYS A 249 19.12 -13.30 40.73
C LYS A 249 18.07 -14.20 41.39
N ILE A 250 18.30 -15.50 41.31
CA ILE A 250 17.49 -16.52 42.00
C ILE A 250 18.44 -17.29 42.90
N THR A 251 18.14 -17.39 44.19
CA THR A 251 18.84 -18.25 45.14
C THR A 251 17.91 -19.36 45.60
N THR A 252 18.47 -20.55 45.82
CA THR A 252 17.74 -21.75 46.24
C THR A 252 18.49 -22.45 47.37
N LYS A 253 17.76 -23.05 48.32
CA LYS A 253 18.32 -24.00 49.28
C LYS A 253 18.06 -25.44 48.80
N GLY A 254 18.99 -26.34 49.10
CA GLY A 254 18.95 -27.74 48.65
C GLY A 254 19.40 -27.93 47.18
N SER A 255 19.77 -29.17 46.84
CA SER A 255 20.21 -29.59 45.50
C SER A 255 19.07 -29.99 44.57
N ASP A 256 17.96 -30.49 45.14
CA ASP A 256 16.95 -31.28 44.41
C ASP A 256 15.68 -30.48 44.09
N ALA A 257 15.69 -29.18 44.36
CA ALA A 257 14.57 -28.29 44.07
C ALA A 257 14.30 -28.20 42.56
N ASN A 258 13.03 -28.24 42.15
CA ASN A 258 12.61 -28.16 40.74
C ASN A 258 12.91 -26.77 40.16
N MET A 259 14.15 -26.60 39.70
CA MET A 259 14.71 -25.34 39.21
C MET A 259 13.91 -24.74 38.05
N ASP A 260 13.33 -25.59 37.18
CA ASP A 260 12.49 -25.12 36.09
C ASP A 260 11.20 -24.48 36.63
N SER A 261 10.47 -25.11 37.56
CA SER A 261 9.28 -24.51 38.21
C SER A 261 9.61 -23.23 39.00
N ILE A 262 10.79 -23.17 39.63
CA ILE A 262 11.27 -21.97 40.35
C ILE A 262 11.52 -20.81 39.38
N ILE A 263 12.19 -21.07 38.25
CA ILE A 263 12.41 -20.08 37.18
C ILE A 263 11.08 -19.62 36.57
N GLN A 264 10.11 -20.52 36.40
CA GLN A 264 8.77 -20.19 35.90
C GLN A 264 8.00 -19.28 36.87
N SER A 265 8.01 -19.60 38.16
CA SER A 265 7.39 -18.76 39.21
C SER A 265 8.03 -17.36 39.25
N ALA A 266 9.36 -17.29 39.15
CA ALA A 266 10.09 -16.03 39.10
C ALA A 266 9.79 -15.23 37.82
N ASN A 267 9.73 -15.88 36.66
CA ASN A 267 9.30 -15.29 35.38
C ASN A 267 7.88 -14.71 35.48
N ALA A 268 6.91 -15.49 35.96
CA ALA A 268 5.53 -15.04 36.12
C ALA A 268 5.41 -13.86 37.10
N LYS A 269 6.22 -13.84 38.18
CA LYS A 269 6.27 -12.69 39.09
C LYS A 269 6.83 -11.44 38.41
N LEU A 270 7.94 -11.56 37.69
CA LEU A 270 8.56 -10.45 36.96
C LEU A 270 7.63 -9.90 35.87
N LEU A 271 6.92 -10.77 35.14
CA LEU A 271 5.93 -10.40 34.14
C LEU A 271 4.87 -9.48 34.73
N ASN A 272 4.20 -9.92 35.80
CA ASN A 272 3.13 -9.15 36.47
C ASN A 272 3.62 -7.84 37.13
N VAL A 273 4.91 -7.72 37.43
CA VAL A 273 5.49 -6.47 37.97
C VAL A 273 5.91 -5.51 36.86
N MET A 274 6.46 -6.02 35.75
CA MET A 274 7.09 -5.22 34.69
C MET A 274 6.19 -4.93 33.49
N PHE A 275 5.13 -5.71 33.25
CA PHE A 275 4.29 -5.61 32.05
C PHE A 275 2.79 -5.54 32.36
N ASP A 276 2.07 -4.75 31.58
CA ASP A 276 0.62 -4.88 31.42
C ASP A 276 0.35 -5.79 30.20
N SER A 277 -0.65 -6.67 30.26
CA SER A 277 -1.00 -7.58 29.15
C SER A 277 -2.02 -6.93 28.20
N SER A 278 -1.77 -6.97 26.89
CA SER A 278 -2.67 -6.41 25.87
C SER A 278 -3.56 -7.45 25.19
N GLY A 279 -4.80 -7.05 24.87
CA GLY A 279 -5.87 -7.95 24.40
C GLY A 279 -5.79 -8.37 22.93
N ALA A 280 -6.60 -9.36 22.55
CA ALA A 280 -6.63 -9.87 21.17
C ALA A 280 -7.16 -8.85 20.15
N ASP A 281 -7.97 -7.88 20.58
CA ASP A 281 -8.52 -6.86 19.69
C ASP A 281 -7.50 -5.75 19.38
N GLU A 282 -6.45 -5.61 20.21
CA GLU A 282 -5.25 -4.89 19.80
C GLU A 282 -4.43 -5.70 18.79
N LEU A 283 -4.23 -7.01 19.01
CA LEU A 283 -3.49 -7.88 18.07
C LEU A 283 -4.12 -7.87 16.66
N LYS A 284 -5.47 -7.87 16.57
CA LYS A 284 -6.20 -7.70 15.31
C LYS A 284 -5.88 -6.38 14.61
N ARG A 285 -5.82 -5.26 15.34
CA ARG A 285 -5.50 -3.94 14.78
C ARG A 285 -4.06 -3.87 14.27
N PHE A 286 -3.09 -4.40 15.02
CA PHE A 286 -1.69 -4.42 14.55
C PHE A 286 -1.49 -5.27 13.29
N SER A 287 -2.25 -6.38 13.15
CA SER A 287 -2.28 -7.18 11.92
C SER A 287 -2.79 -6.42 10.69
N GLN A 288 -3.36 -5.23 10.85
CA GLN A 288 -3.90 -4.40 9.76
C GLN A 288 -3.06 -3.14 9.47
N GLU A 289 -2.21 -2.70 10.41
CA GLU A 289 -1.57 -1.36 10.32
C GLU A 289 -0.07 -1.33 9.95
N LYS A 290 0.75 -2.32 10.38
CA LYS A 290 2.18 -2.44 9.97
C LYS A 290 2.89 -3.69 10.54
N GLY A 291 3.67 -4.37 9.69
CA GLY A 291 4.85 -5.16 10.09
C GLY A 291 4.60 -6.46 10.86
N TYR A 292 4.48 -7.59 10.15
CA TYR A 292 4.22 -8.92 10.74
C TYR A 292 5.40 -9.54 11.52
N GLU A 293 6.63 -9.04 11.40
CA GLU A 293 7.87 -9.74 11.79
C GLU A 293 7.88 -10.34 13.22
N ASN A 294 7.36 -9.64 14.23
CA ASN A 294 7.33 -10.15 15.61
C ASN A 294 6.24 -11.21 15.83
N LEU A 295 5.11 -11.11 15.15
CA LEU A 295 4.08 -12.15 15.11
C LEU A 295 4.61 -13.37 14.37
N ASP A 296 5.29 -13.19 13.23
CA ASP A 296 5.88 -14.25 12.42
C ASP A 296 7.02 -14.97 13.15
N ARG A 297 7.77 -14.25 13.98
CA ARG A 297 8.77 -14.81 14.88
C ARG A 297 8.15 -15.62 16.03
N ALA A 298 7.06 -15.16 16.63
CA ALA A 298 6.30 -15.93 17.61
C ALA A 298 5.66 -17.18 16.98
N ALA A 299 5.02 -17.03 15.81
CA ALA A 299 4.46 -18.09 14.98
C ALA A 299 5.51 -19.15 14.61
N LYS A 300 6.73 -18.73 14.25
CA LYS A 300 7.86 -19.64 13.99
C LYS A 300 8.28 -20.41 15.24
N LEU A 301 8.43 -19.75 16.40
CA LEU A 301 8.75 -20.41 17.66
C LEU A 301 7.65 -21.40 18.11
N LEU A 302 6.38 -21.07 17.85
CA LEU A 302 5.24 -21.96 18.05
C LEU A 302 5.30 -23.19 17.12
N LYS A 303 5.59 -23.00 15.83
CA LYS A 303 5.79 -24.08 14.84
C LYS A 303 6.97 -24.99 15.20
N GLU A 304 8.09 -24.42 15.61
CA GLU A 304 9.28 -25.15 16.08
C GLU A 304 9.01 -25.93 17.39
N GLY A 305 8.31 -25.30 18.34
CA GLY A 305 7.88 -25.94 19.59
C GLY A 305 6.90 -27.09 19.38
N ALA A 306 5.92 -26.93 18.48
CA ALA A 306 4.95 -27.97 18.13
C ALA A 306 5.61 -29.17 17.43
N ASN A 307 6.49 -28.92 16.46
CA ASN A 307 7.22 -29.96 15.73
C ASN A 307 8.08 -30.84 16.66
N SER A 308 8.55 -30.28 17.79
CA SER A 308 9.28 -31.07 18.81
C SER A 308 8.44 -32.17 19.47
N ARG A 309 7.11 -32.07 19.47
CA ARG A 309 6.19 -33.12 19.96
C ARG A 309 5.95 -34.21 18.90
N LYS A 310 5.75 -33.83 17.63
CA LYS A 310 5.49 -34.77 16.53
C LYS A 310 6.70 -35.64 16.17
N ALA A 311 7.92 -35.19 16.47
CA ALA A 311 9.17 -35.93 16.25
C ALA A 311 9.35 -37.25 17.06
N LYS A 312 8.29 -37.77 17.70
CA LYS A 312 8.23 -39.10 18.33
C LYS A 312 7.15 -40.02 17.77
N ALA A 313 6.43 -39.62 16.70
CA ALA A 313 5.27 -40.34 16.17
C ALA A 313 5.31 -40.56 14.64
N SER A 314 6.49 -40.87 14.09
CA SER A 314 6.61 -41.56 12.80
C SER A 314 8.03 -42.11 12.64
N TYR A 315 8.17 -43.38 12.22
CA TYR A 315 9.43 -43.92 11.73
C TYR A 315 9.21 -45.11 10.79
N TYR A 316 9.05 -44.84 9.50
CA TYR A 316 9.31 -45.83 8.44
C TYR A 316 9.80 -45.12 7.16
N GLN A 317 11.11 -45.25 6.93
CA GLN A 317 11.86 -45.45 5.66
C GLN A 317 11.37 -44.83 4.32
N PRO A 318 12.28 -44.50 3.36
CA PRO A 318 13.70 -44.13 3.50
C PRO A 318 14.17 -43.04 2.48
N GLU A 319 15.50 -42.95 2.33
CA GLU A 319 16.30 -42.26 1.29
C GLU A 319 16.70 -40.78 1.46
N LEU A 320 18.02 -40.55 1.63
CA LEU A 320 18.83 -39.97 0.56
C LEU A 320 20.33 -40.38 0.68
N ASN A 321 21.05 -40.32 -0.44
CA ASN A 321 22.42 -40.79 -0.62
C ASN A 321 23.47 -39.76 -0.13
N ILE A 322 24.60 -40.21 0.45
CA ILE A 322 25.73 -39.35 0.87
C ILE A 322 27.06 -39.94 0.38
N ASN A 323 27.78 -39.17 -0.43
CA ASN A 323 29.08 -39.55 -1.00
C ASN A 323 30.22 -39.38 0.03
N LEU A 324 31.17 -40.33 0.07
CA LEU A 324 32.07 -40.57 1.21
C LEU A 324 33.46 -39.89 1.11
N GLU A 325 33.81 -39.29 -0.03
CA GLU A 325 35.19 -38.78 -0.27
C GLU A 325 35.60 -37.59 0.60
N LYS A 326 34.66 -36.79 1.14
CA LYS A 326 35.02 -35.59 1.93
C LYS A 326 35.34 -35.86 3.40
N PHE A 327 35.43 -37.13 3.81
CA PHE A 327 35.72 -37.53 5.19
C PHE A 327 37.21 -37.88 5.42
N SER A 328 38.00 -38.09 4.38
CA SER A 328 39.41 -38.54 4.46
C SER A 328 40.43 -37.44 4.70
N ALA A 329 40.10 -36.17 4.43
CA ALA A 329 41.04 -35.04 4.43
C ALA A 329 41.36 -34.44 5.82
N ALA A 330 40.80 -34.98 6.91
CA ALA A 330 40.77 -34.31 8.23
C ALA A 330 41.58 -35.00 9.36
N ILE A 331 42.44 -35.97 9.02
CA ILE A 331 43.19 -36.78 10.02
C ILE A 331 44.71 -36.53 9.97
N ALA A 332 45.24 -35.93 8.90
CA ALA A 332 46.68 -35.79 8.66
C ALA A 332 47.25 -34.40 9.05
N SER A 333 47.09 -33.96 10.31
CA SER A 333 47.78 -32.75 10.82
C SER A 333 47.78 -32.62 12.36
N PHE A 334 48.27 -33.66 13.07
CA PHE A 334 48.63 -33.56 14.49
C PHE A 334 50.08 -34.04 14.70
N PHE A 335 51.06 -33.13 14.61
CA PHE A 335 52.32 -33.09 15.37
C PHE A 335 53.15 -31.84 14.99
N VAL A 336 54.19 -31.54 15.79
CA VAL A 336 55.10 -30.37 15.73
C VAL A 336 54.46 -29.02 16.13
N PRO A 337 54.94 -28.36 17.22
CA PRO A 337 54.52 -27.02 17.62
C PRO A 337 55.63 -25.96 17.45
N SER A 338 55.47 -25.01 16.53
CA SER A 338 56.21 -23.74 16.54
C SER A 338 55.48 -22.65 15.74
N ALA A 339 55.87 -21.40 15.96
CA ALA A 339 55.09 -20.23 15.53
C ALA A 339 55.17 -19.93 14.03
N TYR A 340 54.05 -20.08 13.33
CA TYR A 340 53.67 -19.19 12.23
C TYR A 340 52.21 -18.78 12.40
N ALA A 341 51.98 -17.49 12.67
CA ALA A 341 50.67 -16.89 12.43
C ALA A 341 50.61 -16.55 10.94
N GLU A 342 49.81 -17.29 10.17
CA GLU A 342 49.60 -16.98 8.75
C GLU A 342 49.05 -15.55 8.61
N THR A 343 49.87 -14.67 8.05
CA THR A 343 49.52 -13.29 7.77
C THR A 343 48.54 -13.25 6.61
N LYS A 344 47.25 -13.39 6.94
CA LYS A 344 46.12 -13.41 5.98
C LYS A 344 46.34 -12.39 4.87
N THR A 345 46.21 -12.84 3.63
CA THR A 345 46.48 -11.98 2.47
C THR A 345 45.51 -10.80 2.44
N LYS A 346 45.92 -9.72 1.76
CA LYS A 346 45.11 -8.52 1.58
C LYS A 346 43.73 -8.82 0.96
N GLU A 347 43.63 -9.89 0.19
CA GLU A 347 42.38 -10.36 -0.44
C GLU A 347 41.52 -11.19 0.52
N GLN A 348 42.10 -12.08 1.33
CA GLN A 348 41.38 -12.82 2.37
C GLN A 348 40.75 -11.86 3.38
N LEU A 349 41.50 -10.84 3.82
CA LEU A 349 40.97 -9.80 4.72
C LEU A 349 39.87 -8.95 4.06
N LEU A 350 39.94 -8.72 2.75
CA LEU A 350 38.89 -8.01 2.00
C LEU A 350 37.62 -8.86 1.82
N LEU A 351 37.77 -10.18 1.70
CA LEU A 351 36.66 -11.13 1.69
C LEU A 351 35.95 -11.19 3.05
N GLU A 352 36.71 -11.19 4.16
CA GLU A 352 36.15 -11.12 5.51
C GLU A 352 35.37 -9.82 5.76
N ALA A 353 35.90 -8.67 5.31
CA ALA A 353 35.16 -7.40 5.35
C ALA A 353 33.84 -7.45 4.55
N ARG A 354 33.84 -8.08 3.36
CA ARG A 354 32.61 -8.30 2.55
C ARG A 354 31.60 -9.20 3.26
N GLU A 355 32.05 -10.26 3.94
CA GLU A 355 31.16 -11.15 4.71
C GLU A 355 30.61 -10.49 5.98
N LEU A 356 31.39 -9.64 6.66
CA LEU A 356 30.89 -8.80 7.75
C LEU A 356 29.82 -7.80 7.24
N PHE A 357 30.05 -7.18 6.08
CA PHE A 357 29.07 -6.28 5.45
C PHE A 357 27.77 -6.99 5.09
N LYS A 358 27.82 -8.17 4.44
CA LYS A 358 26.63 -9.00 4.16
C LYS A 358 25.86 -9.35 5.45
N LYS A 359 26.57 -9.69 6.53
CA LYS A 359 25.96 -9.97 7.83
C LYS A 359 25.33 -8.72 8.44
N ALA A 360 25.93 -7.54 8.27
CA ALA A 360 25.35 -6.27 8.70
C ALA A 360 24.04 -5.95 7.95
N GLN A 361 24.02 -6.09 6.63
CA GLN A 361 22.79 -6.00 5.83
C GLN A 361 21.73 -7.01 6.30
N THR A 362 22.15 -8.25 6.57
CA THR A 362 21.29 -9.33 7.06
C THR A 362 20.68 -9.05 8.44
N GLN A 363 21.37 -8.31 9.32
CA GLN A 363 20.79 -7.87 10.61
C GLN A 363 19.90 -6.63 10.42
N TYR A 364 20.25 -5.70 9.51
CA TYR A 364 19.42 -4.56 9.15
C TYR A 364 18.04 -5.01 8.62
N SER A 365 18.02 -5.99 7.72
CA SER A 365 16.79 -6.62 7.19
C SER A 365 16.03 -7.50 8.20
N LYS A 366 16.49 -7.60 9.45
CA LYS A 366 15.77 -8.22 10.59
C LYS A 366 15.47 -7.22 11.71
N GLN A 367 15.62 -5.93 11.41
CA GLN A 367 15.49 -4.81 12.36
C GLN A 367 16.44 -4.88 13.57
N ASP A 368 17.49 -5.71 13.53
CA ASP A 368 18.58 -5.72 14.52
C ASP A 368 19.59 -4.61 14.16
N TYR A 369 19.16 -3.36 14.34
CA TYR A 369 19.94 -2.18 13.97
C TYR A 369 21.22 -2.04 14.79
N THR A 370 21.25 -2.51 16.05
CA THR A 370 22.47 -2.46 16.88
C THR A 370 23.48 -3.54 16.48
N GLY A 371 23.02 -4.75 16.13
CA GLY A 371 23.85 -5.78 15.50
C GLY A 371 24.33 -5.36 14.10
N ALA A 372 23.50 -4.70 13.32
CA ALA A 372 23.85 -4.13 12.01
C ALA A 372 24.95 -3.08 12.13
N VAL A 373 24.80 -2.09 13.02
CA VAL A 373 25.86 -1.10 13.33
C VAL A 373 27.15 -1.79 13.74
N LYS A 374 27.10 -2.76 14.66
CA LYS A 374 28.30 -3.47 15.14
C LYS A 374 29.05 -4.17 14.01
N LEU A 375 28.34 -4.91 13.17
CA LEU A 375 28.93 -5.65 12.05
C LEU A 375 29.40 -4.74 10.92
N ALA A 376 28.65 -3.68 10.60
CA ALA A 376 29.03 -2.69 9.60
C ALA A 376 30.28 -1.90 10.04
N LYS A 377 30.39 -1.54 11.32
CA LYS A 377 31.57 -0.86 11.88
C LYS A 377 32.82 -1.75 11.87
N GLN A 378 32.66 -3.06 12.06
CA GLN A 378 33.74 -4.04 11.88
C GLN A 378 34.15 -4.18 10.41
N ALA A 379 33.16 -4.31 9.50
CA ALA A 379 33.40 -4.36 8.05
C ALA A 379 34.11 -3.10 7.54
N ASP A 380 33.71 -1.93 8.04
CA ASP A 380 34.26 -0.63 7.66
C ASP A 380 35.70 -0.46 8.12
N ALA A 381 36.01 -0.72 9.39
CA ALA A 381 37.38 -0.65 9.92
C ALA A 381 38.32 -1.64 9.21
N GLN A 382 37.84 -2.84 8.87
CA GLN A 382 38.59 -3.82 8.10
C GLN A 382 38.75 -3.40 6.62
N TYR A 383 37.77 -2.74 6.02
CA TYR A 383 37.89 -2.19 4.67
C TYR A 383 38.87 -1.00 4.62
N GLN A 384 38.75 -0.06 5.57
CA GLN A 384 39.55 1.15 5.65
C GLN A 384 41.04 0.86 5.85
N SER A 385 41.40 -0.11 6.70
CA SER A 385 42.80 -0.53 6.87
C SER A 385 43.41 -1.20 5.61
N LEU A 386 42.59 -1.76 4.72
CA LEU A 386 43.05 -2.38 3.46
C LEU A 386 43.06 -1.40 2.28
N LYS A 387 42.15 -0.41 2.26
CA LYS A 387 41.89 0.47 1.11
C LYS A 387 42.19 1.95 1.36
N GLY A 388 42.51 2.37 2.59
CA GLY A 388 42.82 3.76 2.93
C GLY A 388 41.62 4.72 2.93
N MET A 389 40.40 4.20 2.75
CA MET A 389 39.16 4.99 2.62
C MET A 389 37.98 4.25 3.27
N PRO A 390 36.93 4.95 3.74
CA PRO A 390 35.73 4.31 4.28
C PRO A 390 34.99 3.44 3.26
N SER A 391 34.27 2.44 3.74
CA SER A 391 33.36 1.62 2.98
C SER A 391 32.01 2.32 2.85
N VAL A 392 31.70 2.88 1.68
CA VAL A 392 30.41 3.55 1.41
C VAL A 392 29.21 2.66 1.78
N GLY A 393 29.24 1.38 1.39
CA GLY A 393 28.16 0.45 1.74
C GLY A 393 28.02 0.24 3.25
N SER A 394 29.12 0.07 3.98
CA SER A 394 29.08 -0.14 5.43
C SER A 394 28.63 1.12 6.17
N ASN A 395 29.09 2.31 5.75
CA ASN A 395 28.66 3.58 6.31
C ASN A 395 27.20 3.88 6.00
N TRP A 396 26.69 3.53 4.82
CA TRP A 396 25.26 3.59 4.49
C TRP A 396 24.41 2.70 5.42
N VAL A 397 24.84 1.46 5.67
CA VAL A 397 24.15 0.56 6.61
C VAL A 397 24.22 1.10 8.05
N MET A 398 25.35 1.68 8.49
CA MET A 398 25.44 2.35 9.79
C MET A 398 24.47 3.54 9.86
N ALA A 399 24.48 4.45 8.90
CA ALA A 399 23.63 5.63 8.86
C ALA A 399 22.14 5.28 8.89
N LYS A 400 21.70 4.35 8.01
CA LYS A 400 20.31 3.85 8.00
C LYS A 400 19.94 3.09 9.28
N SER A 401 20.89 2.45 9.97
CA SER A 401 20.63 1.81 11.27
C SER A 401 20.48 2.83 12.40
N TYR A 402 21.34 3.86 12.46
CA TYR A 402 21.25 4.92 13.45
C TYR A 402 19.98 5.77 13.28
N TYR A 403 19.55 6.01 12.04
CA TYR A 403 18.24 6.61 11.70
C TYR A 403 17.08 5.83 12.35
N GLN A 404 17.04 4.50 12.18
CA GLN A 404 15.99 3.64 12.75
C GLN A 404 16.08 3.50 14.29
N LEU A 405 17.22 3.86 14.89
CA LEU A 405 17.43 3.92 16.33
C LEU A 405 17.09 5.31 16.94
N GLU A 406 16.48 6.21 16.15
CA GLU A 406 16.21 7.62 16.50
C GLU A 406 17.48 8.43 16.88
N ASN A 407 18.68 7.93 16.55
CA ASN A 407 19.96 8.58 16.83
C ASN A 407 20.40 9.38 15.59
N TYR A 408 19.74 10.52 15.40
CA TYR A 408 19.90 11.37 14.23
C TYR A 408 21.30 11.99 14.11
N ASP A 409 22.01 12.23 15.21
CA ASP A 409 23.38 12.79 15.19
C ASP A 409 24.40 11.81 14.61
N GLU A 410 24.42 10.55 15.07
CA GLU A 410 25.27 9.53 14.45
C GLU A 410 24.78 9.19 13.03
N ALA A 411 23.47 9.23 12.75
CA ALA A 411 22.95 9.02 11.40
C ALA A 411 23.47 10.08 10.42
N ILE A 412 23.35 11.38 10.72
CA ILE A 412 23.86 12.49 9.88
C ILE A 412 25.36 12.33 9.65
N LYS A 413 26.13 12.06 10.70
CA LYS A 413 27.58 11.82 10.64
C LYS A 413 27.95 10.69 9.67
N TYR A 414 27.24 9.55 9.74
CA TYR A 414 27.51 8.43 8.84
C TYR A 414 26.99 8.65 7.39
N PHE A 415 25.94 9.46 7.19
CA PHE A 415 25.54 9.91 5.84
C PHE A 415 26.55 10.91 5.24
N LYS A 416 27.13 11.82 6.04
CA LYS A 416 28.20 12.71 5.58
C LYS A 416 29.43 11.93 5.12
N ILE A 417 29.84 10.90 5.86
CA ILE A 417 30.93 9.98 5.44
C ILE A 417 30.62 9.29 4.10
N VAL A 418 29.35 8.95 3.82
CA VAL A 418 28.94 8.44 2.50
C VAL A 418 29.16 9.50 1.42
N ILE A 419 28.64 10.72 1.60
CA ILE A 419 28.77 11.83 0.64
C ILE A 419 30.26 12.16 0.40
N ASP A 420 31.06 12.34 1.44
CA ASP A 420 32.49 12.68 1.35
C ASP A 420 33.33 11.62 0.61
N THR A 421 32.86 10.37 0.57
CA THR A 421 33.58 9.23 0.00
C THR A 421 33.13 8.88 -1.42
N VAL A 422 31.87 9.12 -1.78
CA VAL A 422 31.30 8.74 -3.09
C VAL A 422 32.05 9.34 -4.30
N PRO A 423 32.43 10.64 -4.31
CA PRO A 423 33.22 11.21 -5.41
C PRO A 423 34.60 10.58 -5.63
N ARG A 424 35.10 9.78 -4.67
CA ARG A 424 36.45 9.19 -4.68
C ARG A 424 36.51 7.76 -5.21
N ILE A 425 35.40 7.24 -5.76
CA ILE A 425 35.28 5.84 -6.20
C ILE A 425 34.50 5.71 -7.52
N ASP A 426 34.98 4.89 -8.46
CA ASP A 426 34.32 4.70 -9.76
C ASP A 426 33.20 3.65 -9.81
N HIS A 427 32.81 3.12 -8.67
CA HIS A 427 31.75 2.11 -8.62
C HIS A 427 30.36 2.76 -8.76
N VAL A 428 29.79 2.72 -9.97
CA VAL A 428 28.51 3.36 -10.35
C VAL A 428 27.38 3.18 -9.33
N LYS A 429 27.18 1.95 -8.80
CA LYS A 429 26.13 1.65 -7.81
C LYS A 429 26.29 2.39 -6.47
N ASN A 430 27.49 2.89 -6.18
CA ASN A 430 27.74 3.69 -4.98
C ASN A 430 27.49 5.18 -5.24
N LYS A 431 27.72 5.66 -6.47
CA LYS A 431 27.39 7.04 -6.89
C LYS A 431 25.88 7.34 -6.75
N GLN A 432 25.04 6.30 -6.86
CA GLN A 432 23.59 6.37 -6.60
C GLN A 432 23.19 6.64 -5.14
N LEU A 433 24.10 6.55 -4.15
CA LEU A 433 23.79 6.72 -2.72
C LEU A 433 23.96 8.16 -2.20
N GLU A 434 24.51 9.06 -3.00
CA GLU A 434 24.79 10.45 -2.60
C GLU A 434 23.52 11.29 -2.44
N GLY A 435 22.64 11.34 -3.45
CA GLY A 435 21.34 12.01 -3.37
C GLY A 435 20.47 11.48 -2.21
N PRO A 436 20.30 10.15 -2.06
CA PRO A 436 19.56 9.58 -0.93
C PRO A 436 20.17 9.90 0.45
N ALA A 437 21.50 10.03 0.57
CA ALA A 437 22.15 10.43 1.82
C ALA A 437 21.79 11.88 2.20
N HIS A 438 21.74 12.80 1.23
CA HIS A 438 21.30 14.17 1.44
C HIS A 438 19.84 14.24 1.95
N VAL A 439 18.93 13.46 1.36
CA VAL A 439 17.51 13.42 1.78
C VAL A 439 17.38 12.89 3.22
N PHE A 440 18.06 11.79 3.58
CA PHE A 440 18.03 11.30 4.96
C PHE A 440 18.72 12.24 5.96
N ILE A 441 19.71 13.04 5.56
CA ILE A 441 20.24 14.11 6.43
C ILE A 441 19.18 15.18 6.70
N ALA A 442 18.45 15.64 5.68
CA ALA A 442 17.38 16.62 5.85
C ALA A 442 16.26 16.12 6.78
N GLU A 443 15.84 14.85 6.65
CA GLU A 443 14.93 14.21 7.60
C GLU A 443 15.50 14.16 9.03
N CYS A 444 16.76 13.74 9.19
CA CYS A 444 17.41 13.70 10.50
C CYS A 444 17.44 15.08 11.17
N ILE A 445 17.73 16.14 10.40
CA ILE A 445 17.73 17.53 10.88
C ILE A 445 16.31 17.96 11.30
N HIS A 446 15.28 17.61 10.54
CA HIS A 446 13.88 17.84 10.93
C HIS A 446 13.54 17.13 12.26
N TYR A 447 13.78 15.81 12.36
CA TYR A 447 13.38 15.04 13.55
C TYR A 447 14.15 15.43 14.81
N LYS A 448 15.43 15.83 14.72
CA LYS A 448 16.20 16.39 15.85
C LYS A 448 15.84 17.84 16.20
N LYS A 449 14.93 18.49 15.45
CA LYS A 449 14.59 19.93 15.54
C LYS A 449 15.79 20.86 15.32
N GLY A 450 16.66 20.50 14.36
CA GLY A 450 17.76 21.34 13.90
C GLY A 450 17.29 22.48 12.99
N SER A 451 18.24 23.17 12.34
CA SER A 451 17.89 24.32 11.50
C SER A 451 17.13 23.89 10.25
N LYS A 452 15.98 24.51 10.00
CA LYS A 452 15.21 24.32 8.77
C LYS A 452 16.01 24.70 7.52
N SER A 453 16.78 25.79 7.56
CA SER A 453 17.60 26.21 6.41
C SER A 453 18.74 25.23 6.12
N GLU A 454 19.30 24.60 7.16
CA GLU A 454 20.27 23.51 7.01
C GLU A 454 19.60 22.29 6.34
N ALA A 455 18.40 21.88 6.78
CA ALA A 455 17.68 20.77 6.16
C ALA A 455 17.34 21.02 4.68
N VAL A 456 16.91 22.25 4.34
CA VAL A 456 16.63 22.64 2.95
C VAL A 456 17.89 22.57 2.08
N SER A 457 19.05 23.04 2.56
CA SER A 457 20.27 23.04 1.75
C SER A 457 20.76 21.63 1.38
N TYR A 458 20.51 20.61 2.22
CA TYR A 458 20.76 19.21 1.80
C TYR A 458 19.76 18.75 0.73
N LEU A 459 18.48 19.10 0.79
CA LEU A 459 17.50 18.75 -0.26
C LEU A 459 17.83 19.43 -1.61
N GLU A 460 18.34 20.66 -1.58
CA GLU A 460 18.80 21.39 -2.77
C GLU A 460 20.11 20.80 -3.35
N ALA A 461 20.95 20.18 -2.51
CA ALA A 461 22.18 19.49 -2.91
C ALA A 461 21.96 18.01 -3.33
N ALA A 462 20.74 17.48 -3.26
CA ALA A 462 20.43 16.10 -3.66
C ALA A 462 20.37 15.75 -5.18
N PRO A 463 20.32 16.67 -6.17
CA PRO A 463 20.06 16.30 -7.57
C PRO A 463 21.32 15.80 -8.32
N GLY A 464 21.57 14.49 -8.23
CA GLY A 464 22.68 13.81 -8.94
C GLY A 464 22.40 12.34 -9.32
N LEU A 465 21.13 11.98 -9.52
CA LEU A 465 20.66 10.58 -9.59
C LEU A 465 20.68 9.96 -11.01
N PRO A 466 21.60 9.01 -11.33
CA PRO A 466 21.46 8.17 -12.51
C PRO A 466 20.38 7.10 -12.28
N ALA A 467 19.41 7.04 -13.19
CA ALA A 467 18.07 6.53 -12.88
C ALA A 467 17.95 5.00 -12.73
N GLN A 468 17.27 4.61 -11.65
CA GLN A 468 16.20 3.60 -11.70
C GLN A 468 14.99 4.11 -10.89
N ASP A 469 15.25 4.74 -9.73
CA ASP A 469 14.22 5.23 -8.79
C ASP A 469 14.03 6.77 -8.79
N PHE A 470 14.48 7.48 -9.85
CA PHE A 470 14.55 8.96 -9.89
C PHE A 470 13.24 9.66 -9.46
N HIS A 471 12.09 9.19 -9.99
CA HIS A 471 10.79 9.79 -9.71
C HIS A 471 10.23 9.37 -8.35
N GLN A 472 10.58 8.18 -7.84
CA GLN A 472 10.25 7.78 -6.46
C GLN A 472 10.98 8.66 -5.44
N MET A 473 12.27 8.95 -5.68
CA MET A 473 13.06 9.83 -4.82
C MET A 473 12.49 11.26 -4.81
N HIS A 474 11.97 11.75 -5.94
CA HIS A 474 11.27 13.04 -5.99
C HIS A 474 9.94 13.06 -5.22
N ALA A 475 9.24 11.93 -5.10
CA ALA A 475 8.07 11.85 -4.22
C ALA A 475 8.50 12.00 -2.75
N HIS A 476 9.56 11.30 -2.35
CA HIS A 476 10.09 11.36 -0.99
C HIS A 476 10.68 12.74 -0.65
N ILE A 477 11.41 13.38 -1.56
CA ILE A 477 11.85 14.79 -1.43
C ILE A 477 10.65 15.73 -1.22
N GLY A 478 9.52 15.47 -1.89
CA GLY A 478 8.26 16.19 -1.66
C GLY A 478 7.75 16.04 -0.22
N GLU A 479 7.80 14.83 0.34
CA GLU A 479 7.41 14.56 1.73
C GLU A 479 8.29 15.31 2.73
N VAL A 480 9.62 15.32 2.54
CA VAL A 480 10.54 16.04 3.44
C VAL A 480 10.34 17.56 3.34
N TYR A 481 10.12 18.11 2.15
CA TYR A 481 9.76 19.52 2.02
C TYR A 481 8.41 19.84 2.70
N GLU A 482 7.40 18.95 2.67
CA GLU A 482 6.17 19.15 3.46
C GLU A 482 6.41 19.11 4.97
N LEU A 483 7.25 18.20 5.47
CA LEU A 483 7.66 18.16 6.89
C LEU A 483 8.36 19.45 7.34
N LEU A 484 9.17 20.05 6.46
CA LEU A 484 9.79 21.36 6.67
C LEU A 484 8.82 22.54 6.45
N GLY A 485 7.60 22.29 5.96
CA GLY A 485 6.60 23.30 5.64
C GLY A 485 6.84 24.08 4.34
N GLU A 486 7.79 23.63 3.49
CA GLU A 486 8.14 24.24 2.21
C GLU A 486 7.19 23.83 1.08
N LYS A 487 5.95 24.32 1.18
CA LYS A 487 4.83 23.95 0.29
C LYS A 487 5.13 24.08 -1.20
N ILE A 488 5.93 25.08 -1.60
CA ILE A 488 6.28 25.34 -2.99
C ILE A 488 7.34 24.35 -3.49
N ALA A 489 8.38 24.08 -2.70
CA ALA A 489 9.41 23.10 -3.04
C ALA A 489 8.82 21.67 -3.06
N ALA A 490 7.96 21.35 -2.09
CA ALA A 490 7.20 20.10 -2.06
C ALA A 490 6.35 19.90 -3.32
N TYR A 491 5.56 20.91 -3.71
CA TYR A 491 4.74 20.84 -4.92
C TYR A 491 5.58 20.62 -6.19
N LYS A 492 6.71 21.31 -6.33
CA LYS A 492 7.66 21.12 -7.44
C LYS A 492 8.23 19.70 -7.47
N ALA A 493 8.69 19.19 -6.33
CA ALA A 493 9.20 17.83 -6.20
C ALA A 493 8.14 16.78 -6.57
N TYR A 494 6.90 16.93 -6.08
CA TYR A 494 5.80 16.04 -6.49
C TYR A 494 5.49 16.14 -8.00
N LYS A 495 5.54 17.30 -8.65
CA LYS A 495 5.40 17.37 -10.13
C LYS A 495 6.47 16.55 -10.85
N VAL A 496 7.72 16.57 -10.39
CA VAL A 496 8.80 15.74 -10.95
C VAL A 496 8.61 14.25 -10.65
N ALA A 497 7.97 13.89 -9.53
CA ALA A 497 7.56 12.51 -9.27
C ALA A 497 6.43 12.04 -10.22
N ILE A 498 5.41 12.87 -10.41
CA ILE A 498 4.22 12.56 -11.21
C ILE A 498 4.56 12.37 -12.70
N SER A 499 5.57 13.06 -13.23
CA SER A 499 5.94 13.01 -14.65
C SER A 499 6.55 11.68 -15.13
N GLY A 500 6.93 10.77 -14.21
CA GLY A 500 7.51 9.48 -14.56
C GLY A 500 7.10 8.29 -13.69
N LEU A 501 6.11 8.46 -12.80
CA LEU A 501 5.44 7.35 -12.11
C LEU A 501 4.10 7.06 -12.78
N SER A 502 3.73 5.77 -12.88
CA SER A 502 2.42 5.38 -13.42
C SER A 502 1.28 5.84 -12.51
N GLU A 503 0.05 5.76 -13.03
CA GLU A 503 -1.17 6.06 -12.25
C GLU A 503 -1.47 4.97 -11.20
N THR A 504 -0.89 3.78 -11.38
CA THR A 504 -1.02 2.61 -10.50
C THR A 504 0.07 2.51 -9.43
N HIS A 505 1.11 3.34 -9.48
CA HIS A 505 2.24 3.26 -8.56
C HIS A 505 1.95 4.05 -7.26
N ASP A 506 2.05 3.41 -6.09
CA ASP A 506 1.67 4.02 -4.79
C ASP A 506 2.27 5.41 -4.55
N ALA A 507 3.59 5.56 -4.70
CA ALA A 507 4.27 6.85 -4.58
C ALA A 507 3.74 7.92 -5.58
N GLY A 508 3.31 7.50 -6.78
CA GLY A 508 2.69 8.37 -7.78
C GLY A 508 1.25 8.76 -7.42
N ILE A 509 0.48 7.83 -6.84
CA ILE A 509 -0.87 8.10 -6.31
C ILE A 509 -0.80 9.10 -5.15
N GLN A 510 0.12 8.88 -4.20
CA GLN A 510 0.38 9.81 -3.11
C GLN A 510 0.84 11.18 -3.64
N ALA A 511 1.83 11.22 -4.54
CA ALA A 511 2.31 12.47 -5.12
C ALA A 511 1.19 13.27 -5.82
N ARG A 512 0.34 12.63 -6.65
CA ARG A 512 -0.84 13.27 -7.27
C ARG A 512 -1.78 13.87 -6.22
N LYS A 513 -2.05 13.12 -5.15
CA LYS A 513 -2.89 13.58 -4.03
C LYS A 513 -2.28 14.78 -3.29
N ARG A 514 -1.02 14.67 -2.84
CA ARG A 514 -0.30 15.75 -2.13
C ARG A 514 -0.17 17.00 -2.98
N ALA A 515 0.18 16.87 -4.26
CA ALA A 515 0.25 17.99 -5.20
C ALA A 515 -1.09 18.71 -5.36
N LYS A 516 -2.22 17.99 -5.45
CA LYS A 516 -3.57 18.58 -5.54
C LYS A 516 -3.97 19.33 -4.26
N GLU A 517 -3.63 18.80 -3.09
CA GLU A 517 -3.83 19.47 -1.80
C GLU A 517 -2.95 20.73 -1.69
N LEU A 518 -1.66 20.65 -2.02
CA LEU A 518 -0.72 21.78 -1.99
C LEU A 518 -1.11 22.88 -2.98
N ALA A 519 -1.50 22.55 -4.21
CA ALA A 519 -2.03 23.51 -5.17
C ALA A 519 -3.25 24.27 -4.63
N THR A 520 -4.12 23.57 -3.90
CA THR A 520 -5.29 24.17 -3.25
C THR A 520 -4.88 25.13 -2.12
N GLN A 521 -3.83 24.79 -1.35
CA GLN A 521 -3.28 25.66 -0.30
C GLN A 521 -2.57 26.90 -0.87
N ILE A 522 -1.77 26.78 -1.93
CA ILE A 522 -1.07 27.91 -2.57
C ILE A 522 -2.11 28.89 -3.15
N TYR A 523 -3.16 28.38 -3.82
CA TYR A 523 -4.30 29.19 -4.25
C TYR A 523 -5.04 29.86 -3.08
N GLY A 524 -5.17 29.16 -1.95
CA GLY A 524 -5.75 29.70 -0.72
C GLY A 524 -5.00 30.90 -0.17
N GLU A 525 -3.66 30.88 -0.18
CA GLU A 525 -2.85 32.02 0.26
C GLU A 525 -2.95 33.20 -0.73
N ALA A 526 -2.98 32.95 -2.05
CA ALA A 526 -3.24 34.00 -3.03
C ALA A 526 -4.61 34.68 -2.81
N ARG A 527 -5.67 33.90 -2.57
CA ARG A 527 -6.99 34.43 -2.18
C ARG A 527 -6.99 35.17 -0.84
N LYS A 528 -6.08 34.85 0.08
CA LYS A 528 -5.93 35.54 1.37
C LYS A 528 -5.25 36.91 1.21
N GLN A 529 -4.18 37.02 0.42
CA GLN A 529 -3.56 38.30 0.08
C GLN A 529 -4.55 39.22 -0.67
N ASP A 530 -5.32 38.65 -1.59
CA ASP A 530 -6.41 39.31 -2.31
C ASP A 530 -7.58 39.74 -1.40
N GLY A 531 -7.89 38.95 -0.38
CA GLY A 531 -8.81 39.33 0.69
C GLY A 531 -8.34 40.58 1.46
N ILE A 532 -7.04 40.65 1.79
CA ILE A 532 -6.40 41.79 2.45
C ILE A 532 -6.40 43.02 1.52
N ALA A 533 -6.09 42.84 0.23
CA ALA A 533 -6.19 43.89 -0.78
C ALA A 533 -7.62 44.45 -0.83
N ARG A 534 -8.64 43.59 -0.94
CA ARG A 534 -10.06 43.99 -0.92
C ARG A 534 -10.45 44.73 0.36
N SER A 535 -10.07 44.26 1.55
CA SER A 535 -10.37 44.96 2.81
C SER A 535 -9.64 46.29 2.98
N SER A 536 -8.49 46.47 2.32
CA SER A 536 -7.79 47.76 2.25
C SER A 536 -8.40 48.76 1.27
N ASN A 537 -9.48 48.39 0.58
CA ASN A 537 -10.02 49.04 -0.62
C ASN A 537 -9.01 49.16 -1.77
N TYR A 538 -8.23 48.09 -2.00
CA TYR A 538 -7.19 47.96 -3.02
C TYR A 538 -6.11 49.06 -2.97
N LYS A 539 -5.57 49.35 -1.77
CA LYS A 539 -4.34 50.14 -1.63
C LYS A 539 -3.18 49.44 -2.35
N ILE A 540 -2.20 50.24 -2.80
CA ILE A 540 -1.10 49.82 -3.69
C ILE A 540 -0.36 48.58 -3.14
N GLU A 541 0.21 48.67 -1.94
CA GLU A 541 1.09 47.62 -1.40
C GLU A 541 0.37 46.28 -1.11
N PRO A 542 -0.86 46.26 -0.53
CA PRO A 542 -1.68 45.05 -0.49
C PRO A 542 -2.06 44.49 -1.87
N THR A 543 -2.32 45.35 -2.85
CA THR A 543 -2.72 44.94 -4.21
C THR A 543 -1.55 44.38 -5.01
N GLN A 544 -0.34 44.91 -4.81
CA GLN A 544 0.91 44.33 -5.33
C GLN A 544 1.16 42.94 -4.73
N LYS A 545 1.00 42.76 -3.41
CA LYS A 545 1.12 41.45 -2.74
C LYS A 545 0.10 40.44 -3.27
N ALA A 546 -1.15 40.84 -3.49
CA ALA A 546 -2.18 40.00 -4.10
C ALA A 546 -1.84 39.61 -5.56
N LEU A 547 -1.39 40.57 -6.37
CA LEU A 547 -1.02 40.33 -7.77
C LEU A 547 0.16 39.34 -7.87
N ALA A 548 1.23 39.59 -7.12
CA ALA A 548 2.40 38.71 -7.05
C ALA A 548 2.02 37.30 -6.58
N ALA A 549 1.13 37.15 -5.60
CA ALA A 549 0.69 35.84 -5.13
C ALA A 549 -0.08 35.04 -6.20
N TYR A 550 -0.94 35.67 -7.01
CA TYR A 550 -1.60 34.99 -8.13
C TYR A 550 -0.66 34.70 -9.31
N GLN A 551 0.25 35.61 -9.64
CA GLN A 551 1.27 35.38 -10.67
C GLN A 551 2.16 34.18 -10.29
N ASN A 552 2.63 34.14 -9.05
CA ASN A 552 3.44 33.04 -8.52
C ASN A 552 2.63 31.72 -8.47
N TYR A 553 1.34 31.77 -8.11
CA TYR A 553 0.45 30.61 -8.21
C TYR A 553 0.34 30.09 -9.66
N LYS A 554 0.11 30.96 -10.66
CA LYS A 554 0.03 30.55 -12.06
C LYS A 554 1.35 29.91 -12.52
N GLN A 555 2.49 30.55 -12.20
CA GLN A 555 3.82 30.09 -12.60
C GLN A 555 4.24 28.76 -11.94
N ILE A 556 3.86 28.52 -10.68
CA ILE A 556 4.22 27.26 -9.98
C ILE A 556 3.29 26.12 -10.39
N VAL A 557 1.97 26.37 -10.40
CA VAL A 557 0.96 25.31 -10.42
C VAL A 557 0.47 25.00 -11.84
N GLU A 558 0.63 25.91 -12.79
CA GLU A 558 0.11 25.77 -14.16
C GLU A 558 -1.38 25.32 -14.17
N PRO A 559 -2.27 26.05 -13.48
CA PRO A 559 -3.68 25.68 -13.39
C PRO A 559 -4.33 25.70 -14.76
N THR A 560 -5.23 24.76 -15.04
CA THR A 560 -5.96 24.64 -16.31
C THR A 560 -7.47 24.88 -16.13
N GLY A 561 -8.17 25.09 -17.25
CA GLY A 561 -9.63 25.19 -17.28
C GLY A 561 -10.17 26.35 -16.44
N GLN A 562 -11.21 26.11 -15.63
CA GLN A 562 -11.82 27.19 -14.85
C GLN A 562 -10.87 27.82 -13.82
N ARG A 563 -9.96 27.05 -13.21
CA ARG A 563 -9.00 27.60 -12.25
C ARG A 563 -8.01 28.56 -12.93
N GLU A 564 -7.69 28.34 -14.19
CA GLU A 564 -6.90 29.26 -15.01
C GLU A 564 -7.66 30.56 -15.28
N LYS A 565 -8.90 30.44 -15.79
CA LYS A 565 -9.79 31.58 -16.08
C LYS A 565 -10.01 32.47 -14.85
N ASP A 566 -10.21 31.86 -13.67
CA ASP A 566 -10.36 32.56 -12.39
C ASP A 566 -9.10 33.38 -12.05
N VAL A 567 -7.91 32.77 -12.16
CA VAL A 567 -6.63 33.39 -11.81
C VAL A 567 -6.28 34.50 -12.78
N ASP A 568 -6.42 34.28 -14.09
CA ASP A 568 -6.13 35.27 -15.11
C ASP A 568 -7.10 36.46 -15.05
N GLY A 569 -8.38 36.19 -14.75
CA GLY A 569 -9.36 37.25 -14.44
C GLY A 569 -8.92 38.10 -13.26
N ARG A 570 -8.39 37.48 -12.21
CA ARG A 570 -7.95 38.19 -11.01
C ARG A 570 -6.62 38.93 -11.19
N ILE A 571 -5.66 38.35 -11.90
CA ILE A 571 -4.41 39.03 -12.34
C ILE A 571 -4.78 40.27 -13.16
N ARG A 572 -5.62 40.15 -14.19
CA ARG A 572 -6.09 41.31 -14.99
C ARG A 572 -6.75 42.39 -14.12
N MET A 573 -7.61 41.99 -13.17
CA MET A 573 -8.26 42.95 -12.26
C MET A 573 -7.27 43.69 -11.35
N LEU A 574 -6.32 42.98 -10.74
CA LEU A 574 -5.34 43.57 -9.81
C LEU A 574 -4.32 44.45 -10.55
N THR A 575 -3.83 44.01 -11.73
CA THR A 575 -3.00 44.84 -12.61
C THR A 575 -3.74 46.11 -13.04
N LYS A 576 -5.03 46.02 -13.40
CA LYS A 576 -5.83 47.22 -13.66
C LYS A 576 -5.92 48.12 -12.43
N LYS A 577 -6.20 47.58 -11.23
CA LYS A 577 -6.28 48.38 -10.00
C LYS A 577 -5.00 49.13 -9.65
N LEU A 578 -3.82 48.57 -9.96
CA LEU A 578 -2.55 49.28 -9.79
C LEU A 578 -2.37 50.39 -10.85
N LYS A 579 -2.71 50.12 -12.11
CA LYS A 579 -2.65 51.13 -13.18
C LYS A 579 -3.64 52.28 -12.94
N ASP A 580 -4.87 51.98 -12.51
CA ASP A 580 -5.88 52.96 -12.10
C ASP A 580 -5.39 53.82 -10.91
N ALA A 581 -4.45 53.32 -10.10
CA ALA A 581 -3.82 54.01 -8.97
C ALA A 581 -2.49 54.70 -9.32
N GLY A 582 -2.15 54.84 -10.61
CA GLY A 582 -0.93 55.52 -11.07
C GLY A 582 0.36 54.70 -10.94
N VAL A 583 0.27 53.39 -10.69
CA VAL A 583 1.43 52.49 -10.54
C VAL A 583 1.59 51.64 -11.79
N GLU A 584 2.68 51.86 -12.53
CA GLU A 584 3.13 50.95 -13.59
C GLU A 584 3.41 49.55 -13.00
N PRO A 585 2.84 48.47 -13.57
CA PRO A 585 3.05 47.11 -13.06
C PRO A 585 4.45 46.62 -13.42
N SER A 586 5.35 46.57 -12.44
CA SER A 586 6.73 46.11 -12.65
C SER A 586 6.78 44.64 -13.07
N THR A 587 7.38 44.38 -14.24
CA THR A 587 7.69 43.03 -14.73
C THR A 587 8.93 42.49 -14.00
N ALA A 588 8.75 42.07 -12.74
CA ALA A 588 9.82 41.56 -11.89
C ALA A 588 9.76 40.02 -11.74
N GLY A 589 10.34 39.31 -12.71
CA GLY A 589 10.95 38.02 -12.43
C GLY A 589 12.33 38.25 -11.80
N SER A 590 12.75 37.35 -10.91
CA SER A 590 13.91 37.49 -10.01
C SER A 590 13.68 38.46 -8.83
N GLY A 591 13.91 37.95 -7.62
CA GLY A 591 13.61 38.63 -6.36
C GLY A 591 13.63 37.65 -5.18
N SER A 592 14.83 37.23 -4.76
CA SER A 592 15.03 36.33 -3.62
C SER A 592 14.66 37.01 -2.30
N GLY A 593 13.55 36.59 -1.69
CA GLY A 593 13.02 37.15 -0.45
C GLY A 593 13.59 36.53 0.82
N ASP A 594 14.90 36.59 1.02
CA ASP A 594 15.50 36.28 2.32
C ASP A 594 15.36 37.48 3.27
N SER A 595 14.98 37.23 4.52
CA SER A 595 14.82 38.30 5.51
C SER A 595 15.37 37.89 6.88
N HIS A 596 16.54 38.42 7.21
CA HIS A 596 17.12 38.41 8.55
C HIS A 596 17.30 39.86 9.03
N PRO A 597 16.91 40.20 10.28
CA PRO A 597 17.13 41.54 10.82
C PRO A 597 18.61 41.76 11.15
N THR A 598 19.09 42.98 10.92
CA THR A 598 20.51 43.37 11.04
C THR A 598 20.91 43.82 12.43
N THR A 599 22.13 43.44 12.85
CA THR A 599 22.98 44.20 13.80
C THR A 599 24.42 44.25 13.28
N SER A 600 25.14 45.33 13.54
CA SER A 600 26.31 45.77 12.75
C SER A 600 27.63 45.91 13.52
N SER A 601 28.76 45.48 12.94
CA SER A 601 30.09 46.14 13.09
C SER A 601 31.21 45.56 12.19
N VAL A 602 31.49 46.23 11.05
CA VAL A 602 32.76 46.90 10.63
C VAL A 602 34.04 46.66 11.50
N PRO A 603 35.32 46.66 10.99
CA PRO A 603 35.88 46.83 9.61
C PRO A 603 36.96 45.81 9.13
N SER A 604 37.31 45.86 7.83
CA SER A 604 38.69 45.85 7.20
C SER A 604 38.58 45.40 5.73
N SER A 605 38.82 46.19 4.66
CA SER A 605 40.09 46.72 4.09
C SER A 605 40.97 45.64 3.38
N LYS A 606 41.64 45.86 2.23
CA LYS A 606 41.54 46.86 1.12
C LYS A 606 42.39 46.35 -0.09
N ALA A 607 42.22 46.94 -1.30
CA ALA A 607 42.96 46.62 -2.56
C ALA A 607 42.72 45.19 -3.14
N GLY A 608 42.99 44.86 -4.41
CA GLY A 608 43.71 45.54 -5.50
C GLY A 608 45.12 44.94 -5.72
N THR A 609 45.64 44.69 -6.93
CA THR A 609 45.25 45.13 -8.30
C THR A 609 45.83 44.20 -9.40
N ASN A 610 45.39 44.38 -10.66
CA ASN A 610 46.12 44.10 -11.92
C ASN A 610 46.41 42.62 -12.33
N THR A 611 46.58 42.24 -13.61
CA THR A 611 46.46 42.98 -14.88
C THR A 611 45.95 42.13 -16.07
N ALA A 612 45.39 42.84 -17.05
CA ALA A 612 44.81 42.40 -18.32
C ALA A 612 45.69 41.57 -19.30
N GLY A 613 45.02 40.84 -20.21
CA GLY A 613 45.57 40.26 -21.45
C GLY A 613 44.49 40.06 -22.52
N LYS A 614 44.66 40.66 -23.72
CA LYS A 614 43.80 40.51 -24.92
C LYS A 614 43.96 39.07 -25.47
N GLY A 615 43.05 38.41 -26.19
CA GLY A 615 41.99 38.77 -27.16
C GLY A 615 41.98 37.66 -28.25
N ALA A 616 41.07 37.53 -29.23
CA ALA A 616 39.86 38.27 -29.60
C ALA A 616 38.96 37.42 -30.56
N LYS A 617 37.69 37.84 -30.77
CA LYS A 617 36.84 37.86 -32.01
C LYS A 617 36.95 36.72 -33.07
N LYS A 618 35.90 36.21 -33.74
CA LYS A 618 34.46 36.52 -34.01
C LYS A 618 33.77 35.16 -34.43
N GLY A 619 32.45 34.91 -34.52
CA GLY A 619 31.32 35.60 -35.17
C GLY A 619 31.30 35.37 -36.71
N THR A 620 30.23 35.02 -37.45
CA THR A 620 28.77 34.71 -37.22
C THR A 620 28.17 34.17 -38.57
N GLU A 621 26.94 33.66 -38.81
CA GLU A 621 25.68 33.53 -38.02
C GLU A 621 24.73 32.31 -38.35
N LYS A 622 24.19 32.12 -39.58
CA LYS A 622 22.86 31.45 -39.81
C LYS A 622 22.58 30.82 -41.21
N LYS A 623 21.46 30.06 -41.27
CA LYS A 623 20.62 29.55 -42.41
C LYS A 623 21.04 28.22 -43.09
N SER A 624 20.15 27.46 -43.76
CA SER A 624 18.69 27.13 -43.63
C SER A 624 18.32 26.02 -44.66
N ASP A 625 17.19 25.31 -44.47
CA ASP A 625 16.48 24.49 -45.50
C ASP A 625 17.24 23.23 -46.06
N SER A 626 16.66 22.20 -46.72
CA SER A 626 15.33 21.52 -46.65
C SER A 626 15.33 20.18 -47.42
N ALA A 627 14.22 19.41 -47.34
CA ALA A 627 13.74 18.38 -48.30
C ALA A 627 14.28 16.91 -48.29
N MET A 628 13.47 16.03 -48.93
CA MET A 628 13.42 14.55 -48.94
C MET A 628 14.41 13.88 -49.94
N SER A 629 14.69 12.56 -49.91
CA SER A 629 13.79 11.50 -50.46
C SER A 629 14.35 10.06 -50.35
N ASP A 630 13.43 9.07 -50.31
CA ASP A 630 13.47 7.67 -50.82
C ASP A 630 14.62 6.70 -50.43
N VAL A 631 14.52 5.36 -50.46
CA VAL A 631 13.87 4.42 -51.41
C VAL A 631 13.18 3.22 -50.70
N ASN A 632 12.32 2.51 -51.45
CA ASN A 632 11.34 1.50 -51.03
C ASN A 632 11.71 0.02 -51.36
N LYS A 633 10.83 -0.91 -50.91
CA LYS A 633 10.65 -2.36 -51.25
C LYS A 633 11.44 -3.39 -50.40
N ALA A 634 10.87 -4.50 -49.86
CA ALA A 634 9.79 -5.45 -50.25
C ALA A 634 10.31 -6.69 -51.04
N LEU A 635 9.77 -7.92 -50.96
CA LEU A 635 8.61 -8.50 -50.23
C LEU A 635 8.75 -10.06 -50.15
N ASP A 636 7.87 -10.74 -49.39
CA ASP A 636 7.53 -12.20 -49.42
C ASP A 636 8.65 -13.24 -49.13
N GLY A 637 8.34 -14.49 -48.71
CA GLY A 637 7.06 -15.09 -48.28
C GLY A 637 7.10 -16.64 -48.23
N SER A 638 6.07 -17.28 -47.63
CA SER A 638 5.77 -18.74 -47.66
C SER A 638 6.74 -19.70 -46.90
N ALA A 639 6.43 -21.00 -46.65
CA ALA A 639 5.34 -21.60 -45.86
C ALA A 639 5.60 -23.11 -45.53
N SER A 640 4.90 -23.64 -44.50
CA SER A 640 4.44 -25.05 -44.37
C SER A 640 5.40 -26.21 -43.99
N SER A 641 4.79 -27.28 -43.44
CA SER A 641 5.30 -28.65 -43.14
C SER A 641 6.32 -28.85 -42.00
N GLY A 642 6.38 -30.02 -41.33
CA GLY A 642 5.46 -31.17 -41.30
C GLY A 642 6.09 -32.50 -40.80
N SER A 643 5.29 -33.39 -40.15
CA SER A 643 5.67 -34.74 -39.61
C SER A 643 6.60 -34.73 -38.38
N LYS A 644 6.39 -35.44 -37.25
CA LYS A 644 5.99 -36.83 -36.88
C LYS A 644 7.09 -37.90 -37.03
N GLY A 645 7.37 -38.60 -35.91
CA GLY A 645 8.23 -39.80 -35.77
C GLY A 645 8.30 -40.25 -34.29
N SER A 646 8.48 -41.56 -33.99
CA SER A 646 8.41 -42.10 -32.61
C SER A 646 8.84 -43.59 -32.49
N ILE A 647 9.21 -44.05 -31.26
CA ILE A 647 9.44 -45.47 -30.85
C ILE A 647 10.75 -46.07 -31.44
N LYS A 648 11.54 -46.98 -30.84
CA LYS A 648 11.57 -47.81 -29.59
C LYS A 648 12.89 -47.47 -28.82
N ALA A 649 13.24 -47.81 -27.57
CA ALA A 649 12.91 -48.83 -26.54
C ALA A 649 13.45 -50.26 -26.78
N ASP A 650 14.50 -50.68 -26.04
CA ASP A 650 14.71 -52.07 -25.60
C ASP A 650 15.74 -52.27 -24.44
N LYS A 651 15.84 -53.50 -23.91
CA LYS A 651 16.64 -53.99 -22.74
C LYS A 651 17.00 -55.49 -22.97
N PRO A 652 17.55 -56.33 -22.03
CA PRO A 652 18.49 -56.16 -20.91
C PRO A 652 19.64 -57.24 -20.86
N LYS A 653 20.58 -57.13 -19.88
CA LYS A 653 21.39 -58.19 -19.16
C LYS A 653 22.37 -57.50 -18.16
N SER A 654 22.91 -58.04 -17.04
CA SER A 654 23.11 -59.41 -16.44
C SER A 654 24.42 -60.13 -16.84
N VAL A 655 25.22 -60.77 -15.96
CA VAL A 655 25.00 -61.18 -14.54
C VAL A 655 25.77 -60.28 -13.52
N THR A 656 26.72 -60.62 -12.61
CA THR A 656 27.51 -61.85 -12.27
C THR A 656 28.02 -61.83 -10.79
N GLU A 657 28.63 -62.92 -10.32
CA GLU A 657 29.12 -63.30 -8.97
C GLU A 657 30.52 -62.72 -8.56
N ALA A 658 31.15 -62.98 -7.39
CA ALA A 658 30.76 -63.13 -5.96
C ALA A 658 32.01 -63.49 -5.10
N ASN A 659 32.06 -63.19 -3.77
CA ASN A 659 32.83 -64.00 -2.80
C ASN A 659 32.47 -63.77 -1.30
N LYS A 660 33.00 -64.60 -0.38
CA LYS A 660 32.73 -64.64 1.08
C LYS A 660 34.03 -64.66 1.91
N THR A 661 34.02 -64.14 3.16
CA THR A 661 34.75 -64.73 4.32
C THR A 661 34.34 -64.13 5.70
N LYS A 662 34.83 -64.72 6.80
CA LYS A 662 34.50 -64.44 8.23
C LYS A 662 35.75 -63.89 9.01
N PRO A 663 35.83 -63.87 10.38
CA PRO A 663 35.17 -62.89 11.26
C PRO A 663 36.06 -62.29 12.40
N ALA A 664 35.46 -61.38 13.18
CA ALA A 664 35.66 -61.14 14.64
C ALA A 664 36.99 -60.60 15.22
N LYS A 665 36.87 -59.51 16.01
CA LYS A 665 37.37 -59.41 17.41
C LYS A 665 36.79 -58.19 18.16
N LYS A 666 36.81 -58.26 19.50
CA LYS A 666 36.54 -57.18 20.50
C LYS A 666 37.78 -57.13 21.42
N PRO A 667 38.18 -56.00 22.03
CA PRO A 667 37.63 -55.69 23.36
C PRO A 667 37.62 -54.18 23.81
N SER A 668 36.96 -53.96 24.96
CA SER A 668 37.25 -52.99 26.05
C SER A 668 37.62 -51.50 25.78
N SER A 669 36.62 -50.63 26.01
CA SER A 669 36.62 -49.48 26.97
C SER A 669 37.80 -48.48 27.09
N ILE A 670 37.48 -47.18 26.96
CA ILE A 670 38.00 -46.06 27.78
C ILE A 670 36.88 -44.97 27.86
N LYS A 671 36.85 -44.16 28.95
CA LYS A 671 35.83 -43.13 29.18
C LYS A 671 36.02 -41.89 28.28
N PRO A 672 34.94 -41.31 27.69
CA PRO A 672 35.01 -39.98 27.08
C PRO A 672 35.13 -38.85 28.13
N PRO A 673 35.88 -37.76 27.86
CA PRO A 673 35.97 -36.61 28.74
C PRO A 673 34.69 -35.74 28.71
N LYS A 674 34.44 -35.00 29.80
CA LYS A 674 33.28 -34.10 29.96
C LYS A 674 33.28 -32.96 28.93
N LYS A 675 32.42 -33.01 27.91
CA LYS A 675 32.14 -31.86 27.04
C LYS A 675 31.27 -30.83 27.77
N LYS A 676 31.64 -29.55 27.70
CA LYS A 676 30.80 -28.43 28.17
C LYS A 676 29.54 -28.32 27.28
N PRO A 677 28.32 -28.14 27.83
CA PRO A 677 27.11 -28.03 27.02
C PRO A 677 27.04 -26.70 26.28
N THR A 678 26.67 -26.74 25.00
CA THR A 678 26.38 -25.54 24.19
C THR A 678 24.95 -25.03 24.42
N LEU A 679 24.71 -23.74 24.22
CA LEU A 679 23.41 -23.09 24.54
C LEU A 679 22.18 -23.80 23.92
N ALA A 680 22.34 -24.40 22.74
CA ALA A 680 21.29 -25.14 22.04
C ALA A 680 20.74 -26.36 22.83
N SER A 681 21.48 -26.89 23.82
CA SER A 681 20.99 -28.00 24.64
C SER A 681 20.04 -27.57 25.77
N LYS A 682 20.00 -26.27 26.14
CA LYS A 682 19.02 -25.76 27.12
C LYS A 682 17.65 -25.46 26.51
N ALA A 683 17.60 -25.02 25.25
CA ALA A 683 16.35 -24.67 24.57
C ALA A 683 15.46 -25.88 24.21
N ARG A 684 15.94 -27.13 24.38
CA ARG A 684 15.29 -28.36 23.90
C ARG A 684 14.55 -29.19 24.97
N LYS A 685 14.30 -28.63 26.15
CA LYS A 685 13.41 -29.22 27.18
C LYS A 685 12.15 -28.41 27.47
N SER A 686 12.17 -27.10 27.23
CA SER A 686 11.07 -26.20 27.52
C SER A 686 10.05 -26.14 26.37
N GLY A 687 9.01 -26.98 26.45
CA GLY A 687 7.70 -26.58 25.94
C GLY A 687 7.18 -25.46 26.84
N PHE A 688 7.60 -24.22 26.57
CA PHE A 688 7.67 -23.10 27.52
C PHE A 688 6.41 -22.91 28.38
N PRO A 689 6.46 -23.26 29.68
CA PRO A 689 5.42 -22.90 30.62
C PRO A 689 5.75 -21.52 31.20
N GLY A 690 4.88 -20.51 31.03
CA GLY A 690 4.99 -19.24 31.76
C GLY A 690 4.73 -17.94 30.98
N PHE A 691 4.69 -17.97 29.65
CA PHE A 691 4.31 -16.82 28.81
C PHE A 691 3.33 -17.23 27.72
N SER A 692 2.36 -16.36 27.41
CA SER A 692 1.59 -16.45 26.19
C SER A 692 2.47 -15.94 25.04
N LEU A 693 2.66 -16.78 24.02
CA LEU A 693 3.53 -16.52 22.87
C LEU A 693 2.84 -15.64 21.82
N VAL A 694 1.50 -15.70 21.73
CA VAL A 694 0.66 -14.90 20.83
C VAL A 694 0.26 -13.57 21.48
N ALA A 695 0.30 -13.45 22.81
CA ALA A 695 0.05 -12.18 23.48
C ALA A 695 1.10 -11.12 23.18
N SER A 696 0.63 -9.87 23.15
CA SER A 696 1.47 -8.69 23.32
C SER A 696 1.44 -8.21 24.77
N TYR A 697 2.50 -7.50 25.14
CA TYR A 697 2.75 -6.96 26.46
C TYR A 697 3.25 -5.52 26.33
N LYS A 698 2.81 -4.65 27.23
CA LYS A 698 3.25 -3.26 27.31
C LYS A 698 4.14 -3.10 28.53
N LEU A 699 5.38 -2.63 28.35
CA LEU A 699 6.29 -2.37 29.47
C LEU A 699 5.72 -1.24 30.34
N ARG A 700 5.57 -1.51 31.64
CA ARG A 700 5.06 -0.55 32.63
C ARG A 700 6.09 0.56 32.85
N LYS A 701 5.65 1.75 33.23
CA LYS A 701 6.58 2.84 33.59
C LYS A 701 7.20 2.58 34.97
N ILE A 702 8.31 1.83 34.99
CA ILE A 702 9.06 1.48 36.20
C ILE A 702 9.67 2.77 36.80
N LYS A 703 8.92 3.43 37.68
CA LYS A 703 9.39 4.53 38.55
C LYS A 703 10.02 4.03 39.87
N ARG A 704 10.21 2.72 40.03
CA ARG A 704 10.72 2.11 41.27
C ARG A 704 12.25 2.09 41.28
N SER A 705 12.84 2.52 42.40
CA SER A 705 14.25 2.33 42.75
C SER A 705 14.41 1.24 43.81
N GLY A 706 15.64 0.80 44.05
CA GLY A 706 15.96 -0.24 45.05
C GLY A 706 15.84 -1.67 44.53
N LYS A 707 15.87 -2.64 45.47
CA LYS A 707 15.83 -4.08 45.19
C LYS A 707 14.47 -4.67 45.57
N LEU A 708 13.83 -5.38 44.65
CA LEU A 708 12.74 -6.30 44.98
C LEU A 708 13.36 -7.60 45.52
N LYS A 709 13.03 -7.98 46.75
CA LYS A 709 13.16 -9.35 47.25
C LYS A 709 11.78 -10.00 47.25
N TYR A 710 11.66 -11.23 46.77
CA TYR A 710 10.42 -12.00 46.78
C TYR A 710 10.71 -13.47 47.08
N GLU A 711 10.12 -13.97 48.17
CA GLU A 711 10.33 -15.34 48.63
C GLU A 711 9.25 -16.27 48.06
N LEU A 712 9.64 -17.48 47.65
CA LEU A 712 8.78 -18.47 47.00
C LEU A 712 8.31 -19.57 47.97
N ASN A 713 8.55 -19.36 49.27
CA ASN A 713 8.29 -20.23 50.42
C ASN A 713 6.82 -20.31 50.86
N HIS A 714 5.88 -19.88 50.02
CA HIS A 714 4.44 -19.92 50.27
C HIS A 714 3.71 -20.51 49.06
N TYR A 715 2.53 -21.11 49.31
CA TYR A 715 1.61 -21.52 48.24
C TYR A 715 1.21 -20.33 47.38
N ARG A 716 1.08 -20.53 46.07
CA ARG A 716 0.73 -19.46 45.10
C ARG A 716 -0.26 -19.95 44.06
N ASN A 717 -1.29 -19.16 43.83
CA ASN A 717 -2.14 -19.30 42.65
C ASN A 717 -1.42 -18.66 41.46
N GLU A 718 -1.13 -19.44 40.42
CA GLU A 718 -0.42 -19.01 39.22
C GLU A 718 -1.24 -19.34 37.95
N MET A 719 -1.05 -18.50 36.92
CA MET A 719 -1.63 -18.72 35.60
C MET A 719 -0.61 -19.46 34.73
N GLN A 720 -0.91 -20.71 34.38
CA GLN A 720 -0.06 -21.55 33.58
C GLN A 720 -0.40 -21.40 32.09
N ALA A 721 0.49 -20.75 31.34
CA ALA A 721 0.41 -20.67 29.89
C ALA A 721 0.73 -22.03 29.22
N PHE A 722 0.03 -22.36 28.14
CA PHE A 722 0.18 -23.57 27.34
C PHE A 722 -0.21 -23.31 25.88
N ALA A 723 0.69 -23.66 24.95
CA ALA A 723 0.43 -23.60 23.52
C ALA A 723 0.16 -25.00 22.92
N MET A 724 -0.80 -25.05 22.01
CA MET A 724 -1.14 -26.20 21.17
C MET A 724 -1.31 -25.77 19.71
N ALA A 725 -0.92 -26.62 18.77
CA ALA A 725 -0.86 -26.27 17.36
C ALA A 725 -1.16 -27.48 16.48
N GLU A 726 -1.98 -27.30 15.46
CA GLU A 726 -2.25 -28.32 14.45
C GLU A 726 -2.34 -27.77 13.02
N ASN A 727 -2.19 -28.68 12.07
CA ASN A 727 -2.49 -28.40 10.66
C ASN A 727 -4.01 -28.37 10.45
N ILE A 728 -4.50 -27.68 9.41
CA ILE A 728 -5.92 -27.75 9.04
C ILE A 728 -6.31 -29.14 8.49
N GLY A 729 -5.36 -29.87 7.91
CA GLY A 729 -5.55 -31.21 7.37
C GLY A 729 -6.08 -31.25 5.94
N ALA A 730 -6.24 -32.47 5.43
CA ALA A 730 -6.52 -32.82 4.03
C ALA A 730 -7.94 -32.46 3.53
N LEU A 731 -8.51 -31.30 3.87
CA LEU A 731 -9.91 -30.94 3.57
C LEU A 731 -10.31 -31.15 2.10
N TYR A 732 -9.41 -30.86 1.17
CA TYR A 732 -9.69 -30.96 -0.27
C TYR A 732 -9.83 -32.42 -0.75
N LYS A 733 -9.22 -33.38 -0.03
CA LYS A 733 -9.28 -34.82 -0.35
C LYS A 733 -10.70 -35.37 -0.27
N ASP A 734 -11.44 -34.94 0.76
CA ASP A 734 -12.78 -35.43 1.06
C ASP A 734 -13.88 -34.46 0.59
N TRP A 735 -13.55 -33.18 0.36
CA TRP A 735 -14.52 -32.10 0.13
C TRP A 735 -14.17 -31.15 -1.02
N GLY A 736 -13.12 -31.42 -1.82
CA GLY A 736 -12.64 -30.51 -2.88
C GLY A 736 -13.67 -30.22 -3.98
N ASP A 737 -14.59 -31.16 -4.22
CA ASP A 737 -15.68 -31.03 -5.21
C ASP A 737 -17.00 -30.51 -4.60
N ASP A 738 -17.08 -30.33 -3.27
CA ASP A 738 -18.27 -29.77 -2.61
C ASP A 738 -18.27 -28.24 -2.74
N SER A 739 -19.11 -27.71 -3.63
CA SER A 739 -19.21 -26.27 -3.91
C SER A 739 -19.62 -25.40 -2.70
N THR A 740 -20.14 -26.00 -1.63
CA THR A 740 -20.39 -25.27 -0.37
C THR A 740 -19.11 -25.05 0.44
N ILE A 741 -18.10 -25.90 0.25
CA ILE A 741 -16.82 -25.94 0.98
C ILE A 741 -15.66 -25.38 0.14
N PHE A 742 -15.56 -25.73 -1.15
CA PHE A 742 -14.60 -25.17 -2.10
C PHE A 742 -15.31 -24.73 -3.39
N ARG A 743 -15.24 -23.44 -3.74
CA ARG A 743 -15.79 -22.92 -5.01
C ARG A 743 -14.93 -21.82 -5.66
N ALA A 744 -15.04 -21.69 -6.97
CA ALA A 744 -14.55 -20.56 -7.74
C ALA A 744 -15.72 -19.92 -8.48
N VAL A 745 -15.84 -18.59 -8.45
CA VAL A 745 -16.95 -17.85 -9.08
C VAL A 745 -16.42 -16.69 -9.94
N ASN A 746 -17.09 -16.39 -11.04
CA ASN A 746 -16.94 -15.11 -11.74
C ASN A 746 -17.97 -14.13 -11.16
N ILE A 747 -17.57 -12.90 -10.85
CA ILE A 747 -18.43 -11.87 -10.25
C ILE A 747 -18.85 -10.78 -11.25
N ASP A 748 -18.61 -10.98 -12.56
CA ASP A 748 -19.11 -10.14 -13.65
C ASP A 748 -20.58 -10.45 -13.99
N ASP A 749 -21.45 -10.39 -13.00
CA ASP A 749 -22.89 -10.59 -13.17
C ASP A 749 -23.48 -9.52 -14.14
N PRO A 750 -24.28 -9.90 -15.16
CA PRO A 750 -24.98 -8.96 -16.03
C PRO A 750 -25.78 -7.88 -15.31
N VAL A 751 -26.35 -8.15 -14.14
CA VAL A 751 -27.20 -7.20 -13.39
C VAL A 751 -26.47 -5.92 -13.00
N PHE A 752 -25.14 -5.97 -12.84
CA PHE A 752 -24.31 -4.80 -12.50
C PHE A 752 -23.74 -4.08 -13.74
N LYS A 753 -24.14 -4.46 -14.96
CA LYS A 753 -23.61 -3.88 -16.19
C LYS A 753 -24.49 -2.74 -16.70
N GLN A 754 -23.84 -1.61 -16.95
CA GLN A 754 -24.41 -0.43 -17.61
C GLN A 754 -23.75 -0.23 -18.98
N ARG A 755 -24.41 0.49 -19.89
CA ARG A 755 -23.85 0.99 -21.15
C ARG A 755 -23.97 2.50 -21.14
N ASP A 756 -22.83 3.16 -21.27
CA ASP A 756 -22.74 4.59 -21.53
C ASP A 756 -22.71 4.81 -23.05
N ILE A 757 -23.39 5.87 -23.50
CA ILE A 757 -23.38 6.38 -24.87
C ILE A 757 -22.75 7.77 -24.83
N LEU A 758 -21.57 7.90 -25.44
CA LEU A 758 -20.89 9.17 -25.62
C LEU A 758 -21.61 9.96 -26.72
N VAL A 759 -22.20 11.09 -26.36
CA VAL A 759 -22.69 12.10 -27.31
C VAL A 759 -21.58 13.14 -27.53
N THR A 760 -21.31 13.46 -28.79
CA THR A 760 -20.45 14.59 -29.19
C THR A 760 -21.12 15.37 -30.32
N LEU A 761 -20.79 16.65 -30.45
CA LEU A 761 -21.04 17.42 -31.68
C LEU A 761 -19.77 17.40 -32.53
N ASP A 762 -19.89 17.64 -33.84
CA ASP A 762 -18.71 17.73 -34.71
C ASP A 762 -17.79 18.90 -34.30
N GLY A 763 -16.48 18.65 -34.31
CA GLY A 763 -15.48 19.52 -33.68
C GLY A 763 -15.22 20.84 -34.41
N GLN A 764 -15.61 20.95 -35.68
CA GLN A 764 -15.44 22.17 -36.47
C GLN A 764 -16.34 23.33 -35.97
N ASP A 765 -17.46 23.01 -35.31
CA ASP A 765 -18.49 23.99 -34.97
C ASP A 765 -18.36 24.61 -33.57
N ALA A 766 -17.31 24.36 -32.80
CA ALA A 766 -17.17 24.92 -31.44
C ALA A 766 -17.34 26.46 -31.38
N THR A 767 -16.82 27.18 -32.38
CA THR A 767 -16.96 28.64 -32.55
C THR A 767 -18.33 29.04 -33.10
N ASN A 768 -18.94 28.18 -33.94
CA ASN A 768 -20.22 28.42 -34.59
C ASN A 768 -21.42 28.13 -33.68
N PHE A 769 -21.26 27.19 -32.75
CA PHE A 769 -22.33 26.69 -31.88
C PHE A 769 -22.93 27.83 -31.04
N GLY A 770 -22.10 28.59 -30.32
CA GLY A 770 -22.57 29.76 -29.57
C GLY A 770 -22.99 30.96 -30.44
N LYS A 771 -22.66 30.95 -31.74
CA LYS A 771 -22.99 32.01 -32.71
C LYS A 771 -24.36 31.79 -33.37
N HIS A 772 -24.78 30.53 -33.49
CA HIS A 772 -25.93 30.12 -34.32
C HIS A 772 -26.94 29.19 -33.61
N ILE A 773 -26.53 28.44 -32.59
CA ILE A 773 -27.33 27.38 -31.94
C ILE A 773 -27.66 27.77 -30.49
N ASN A 774 -28.94 27.71 -30.13
CA ASN A 774 -29.41 27.89 -28.75
C ASN A 774 -29.18 26.63 -27.91
N PHE A 775 -29.57 25.46 -28.44
CA PHE A 775 -29.32 24.16 -27.83
C PHE A 775 -29.54 23.00 -28.82
N VAL A 776 -29.00 21.83 -28.46
CA VAL A 776 -29.30 20.54 -29.10
C VAL A 776 -29.73 19.56 -28.03
N THR A 777 -30.93 19.00 -28.15
CA THR A 777 -31.39 17.91 -27.28
C THR A 777 -31.22 16.59 -28.01
N VAL A 778 -30.53 15.63 -27.40
CA VAL A 778 -30.59 14.21 -27.78
C VAL A 778 -31.52 13.51 -26.81
N GLN A 779 -32.47 12.74 -27.32
CA GLN A 779 -33.30 11.85 -26.52
C GLN A 779 -33.04 10.42 -26.97
N MET A 780 -32.85 9.50 -26.03
CA MET A 780 -32.76 8.07 -26.30
C MET A 780 -33.88 7.29 -25.62
N LYS A 781 -34.17 6.12 -26.19
CA LYS A 781 -35.06 5.12 -25.59
C LYS A 781 -34.50 3.72 -25.86
N LYS A 782 -34.47 2.89 -24.83
CA LYS A 782 -34.09 1.48 -24.86
C LYS A 782 -35.31 0.65 -24.48
N LEU A 783 -35.80 -0.16 -25.43
CA LEU A 783 -36.75 -1.23 -25.13
C LEU A 783 -35.95 -2.46 -24.69
N HIS A 784 -36.25 -2.95 -23.48
CA HIS A 784 -35.63 -4.11 -22.86
C HIS A 784 -36.36 -5.39 -23.23
N GLN A 785 -35.72 -6.55 -23.02
CA GLN A 785 -36.34 -7.86 -23.30
C GLN A 785 -37.50 -8.20 -22.35
N SER A 786 -37.53 -7.61 -21.15
CA SER A 786 -38.69 -7.63 -20.26
C SER A 786 -39.93 -6.90 -20.80
N GLY A 787 -39.78 -6.09 -21.85
CA GLY A 787 -40.77 -5.11 -22.29
C GLY A 787 -40.65 -3.73 -21.61
N ASP A 788 -39.77 -3.58 -20.62
CA ASP A 788 -39.52 -2.27 -19.98
C ASP A 788 -38.96 -1.26 -20.99
N LEU A 789 -39.29 0.01 -20.79
CA LEU A 789 -38.66 1.13 -21.48
C LEU A 789 -37.75 1.89 -20.52
N THR A 790 -36.48 2.09 -20.90
CA THR A 790 -35.61 3.11 -20.29
C THR A 790 -35.49 4.28 -21.26
N THR A 791 -35.66 5.50 -20.77
CA THR A 791 -35.45 6.73 -21.54
C THR A 791 -34.43 7.60 -20.82
N ASP A 792 -33.57 8.26 -21.58
CA ASP A 792 -32.58 9.20 -21.07
C ASP A 792 -32.41 10.35 -22.10
N GLU A 793 -31.95 11.52 -21.66
CA GLU A 793 -31.77 12.67 -22.55
C GLU A 793 -30.64 13.61 -22.09
N VAL A 794 -30.04 14.29 -23.06
CA VAL A 794 -29.05 15.34 -22.82
C VAL A 794 -29.38 16.59 -23.61
N VAL A 795 -29.42 17.73 -22.92
CA VAL A 795 -29.58 19.07 -23.50
C VAL A 795 -28.22 19.76 -23.53
N ILE A 796 -27.67 19.95 -24.72
CA ILE A 796 -26.38 20.58 -24.97
C ILE A 796 -26.62 22.06 -25.30
N THR A 797 -26.36 22.94 -24.34
CA THR A 797 -26.33 24.41 -24.55
C THR A 797 -24.89 24.90 -24.78
N PRO A 798 -24.67 26.10 -25.35
CA PRO A 798 -23.31 26.64 -25.52
C PRO A 798 -22.49 26.70 -24.23
N ASN A 799 -23.12 26.92 -23.08
CA ASN A 799 -22.45 26.88 -21.77
C ASN A 799 -22.01 25.44 -21.43
N ILE A 800 -22.94 24.48 -21.50
CA ILE A 800 -22.69 23.07 -21.18
C ILE A 800 -21.65 22.47 -22.13
N PHE A 801 -21.67 22.84 -23.41
CA PHE A 801 -20.68 22.44 -24.42
C PHE A 801 -19.26 22.84 -24.03
N ASN A 802 -19.08 24.11 -23.64
CA ASN A 802 -17.79 24.66 -23.21
C ASN A 802 -17.31 24.05 -21.88
N ASP A 803 -18.21 23.85 -20.92
CA ASP A 803 -17.87 23.31 -19.59
C ASP A 803 -17.57 21.80 -19.60
N LYS A 804 -18.14 21.06 -20.55
CA LYS A 804 -17.96 19.60 -20.70
C LYS A 804 -16.93 19.21 -21.76
N ASN A 805 -16.29 20.17 -22.44
CA ASN A 805 -15.33 19.93 -23.51
C ASN A 805 -15.91 18.97 -24.59
N ASN A 806 -17.14 19.25 -25.04
CA ASN A 806 -17.84 18.46 -26.06
C ASN A 806 -17.93 16.93 -25.77
N SER A 807 -18.17 16.56 -24.51
CA SER A 807 -18.34 15.16 -24.09
C SER A 807 -19.50 15.04 -23.12
N PHE A 808 -20.56 14.34 -23.56
CA PHE A 808 -21.78 14.13 -22.77
C PHE A 808 -22.15 12.65 -22.78
N MET A 809 -22.86 12.18 -21.75
CA MET A 809 -23.23 10.78 -21.60
C MET A 809 -24.74 10.64 -21.43
N MET A 810 -25.29 9.57 -22.02
CA MET A 810 -26.57 8.97 -21.63
C MET A 810 -26.29 7.51 -21.22
N THR A 811 -26.98 6.98 -20.23
CA THR A 811 -26.64 5.66 -19.63
C THR A 811 -27.87 4.79 -19.40
N TYR A 812 -27.78 3.50 -19.75
CA TYR A 812 -28.80 2.51 -19.39
C TYR A 812 -28.21 1.22 -18.79
N GLY A 813 -28.97 0.58 -17.91
CA GLY A 813 -28.61 -0.67 -17.25
C GLY A 813 -29.12 -1.92 -17.97
N TRP A 814 -28.79 -3.09 -17.41
CA TRP A 814 -29.51 -4.34 -17.66
C TRP A 814 -30.87 -4.32 -16.93
N LYS A 815 -31.95 -4.74 -17.61
CA LYS A 815 -33.28 -4.98 -17.02
C LYS A 815 -33.91 -6.24 -17.64
N GLY A 816 -33.40 -7.42 -17.25
CA GLY A 816 -33.87 -8.69 -17.83
C GLY A 816 -33.45 -8.88 -19.29
N ASP A 817 -32.25 -8.43 -19.66
CA ASP A 817 -31.73 -8.48 -21.03
C ASP A 817 -30.68 -9.59 -21.21
N ASP A 818 -31.14 -10.81 -21.49
CA ASP A 818 -30.26 -11.98 -21.59
C ASP A 818 -29.57 -12.06 -22.97
N ASP A 819 -30.27 -11.71 -24.06
CA ASP A 819 -29.65 -11.50 -25.38
C ASP A 819 -28.82 -10.20 -25.37
N ARG A 820 -27.49 -10.35 -25.38
CA ARG A 820 -26.55 -9.22 -25.34
C ARG A 820 -26.51 -8.40 -26.63
N ASN A 821 -26.83 -9.01 -27.77
CA ASN A 821 -26.86 -8.33 -29.06
C ASN A 821 -28.11 -7.45 -29.15
N ARG A 822 -29.26 -7.95 -28.70
CA ARG A 822 -30.47 -7.13 -28.55
C ARG A 822 -30.38 -6.13 -27.39
N TRP A 823 -29.52 -6.33 -26.40
CA TRP A 823 -29.30 -5.33 -25.35
C TRP A 823 -28.66 -4.06 -25.88
N VAL A 824 -27.65 -4.14 -26.75
CA VAL A 824 -26.89 -2.96 -27.21
C VAL A 824 -27.69 -2.02 -28.14
N ASN A 825 -28.71 -2.52 -28.85
CA ASN A 825 -29.60 -1.71 -29.68
C ASN A 825 -30.47 -0.76 -28.85
N TYR A 826 -30.48 0.51 -29.23
CA TYR A 826 -31.39 1.54 -28.72
C TYR A 826 -31.84 2.46 -29.86
N GLN A 827 -32.87 3.27 -29.60
CA GLN A 827 -33.32 4.29 -30.54
C GLN A 827 -33.01 5.69 -30.00
N TYR A 828 -32.61 6.61 -30.86
CA TYR A 828 -32.35 8.01 -30.51
C TYR A 828 -32.99 8.97 -31.52
N ARG A 829 -33.18 10.22 -31.11
CA ARG A 829 -33.52 11.35 -31.98
C ARG A 829 -32.83 12.63 -31.51
N THR A 830 -32.79 13.64 -32.38
CA THR A 830 -32.24 14.96 -32.05
C THR A 830 -33.27 16.07 -32.28
N THR A 831 -33.20 17.12 -31.45
CA THR A 831 -33.90 18.39 -31.65
C THR A 831 -32.88 19.51 -31.62
N TRP A 832 -32.81 20.32 -32.67
CA TRP A 832 -31.88 21.43 -32.82
C TRP A 832 -32.63 22.75 -32.77
N SER A 833 -32.26 23.64 -31.86
CA SER A 833 -32.81 25.00 -31.77
C SER A 833 -31.74 26.02 -32.15
N PHE A 834 -32.07 26.88 -33.11
CA PHE A 834 -31.17 27.90 -33.66
C PHE A 834 -31.65 29.31 -33.33
N HIS A 835 -30.76 30.30 -33.43
CA HIS A 835 -31.15 31.70 -33.37
C HIS A 835 -32.10 32.06 -34.52
N GLY A 836 -32.99 33.04 -34.28
CA GLY A 836 -34.10 33.36 -35.19
C GLY A 836 -35.35 32.48 -35.02
N GLY A 837 -35.36 31.52 -34.08
CA GLY A 837 -36.55 30.73 -33.75
C GLY A 837 -36.78 29.51 -34.64
N ILE A 838 -35.74 29.06 -35.35
CA ILE A 838 -35.78 27.84 -36.17
C ILE A 838 -35.57 26.65 -35.22
N GLU A 839 -36.52 25.71 -35.20
CA GLU A 839 -36.38 24.41 -34.52
C GLU A 839 -36.52 23.27 -35.54
N ILE A 840 -35.58 22.32 -35.51
CA ILE A 840 -35.55 21.16 -36.40
C ILE A 840 -35.48 19.91 -35.53
N LYS A 841 -36.54 19.12 -35.58
CA LYS A 841 -36.68 17.84 -34.87
C LYS A 841 -36.52 16.69 -35.85
N GLY A 842 -35.58 15.80 -35.57
CA GLY A 842 -35.38 14.56 -36.31
C GLY A 842 -36.26 13.42 -35.81
N GLU A 843 -36.42 12.42 -36.67
CA GLU A 843 -37.13 11.17 -36.36
C GLU A 843 -36.30 10.24 -35.47
N TRP A 844 -36.94 9.17 -34.97
CA TRP A 844 -36.27 8.11 -34.22
C TRP A 844 -35.47 7.18 -35.16
N GLY A 845 -34.14 7.21 -35.07
CA GLY A 845 -33.25 6.22 -35.67
C GLY A 845 -32.88 5.12 -34.67
N GLU A 846 -32.63 3.90 -35.15
CA GLU A 846 -32.08 2.80 -34.35
C GLU A 846 -30.56 2.66 -34.55
N THR A 847 -29.82 2.36 -33.49
CA THR A 847 -28.37 2.11 -33.53
C THR A 847 -27.92 1.26 -32.34
N ASP A 848 -26.78 0.60 -32.49
CA ASP A 848 -26.04 -0.07 -31.43
C ASP A 848 -24.83 0.76 -30.94
N SER A 849 -24.48 1.85 -31.62
CA SER A 849 -23.23 2.60 -31.40
C SER A 849 -23.07 3.11 -29.97
N ALA A 850 -21.87 2.96 -29.42
CA ALA A 850 -21.49 3.58 -28.15
C ALA A 850 -21.13 5.09 -28.28
N VAL A 851 -21.12 5.63 -29.51
CA VAL A 851 -20.81 7.04 -29.79
C VAL A 851 -21.82 7.63 -30.79
N LEU A 852 -22.42 8.76 -30.43
CA LEU A 852 -23.29 9.58 -31.28
C LEU A 852 -22.58 10.88 -31.64
N ALA A 853 -21.91 10.90 -32.79
CA ALA A 853 -21.30 12.10 -33.35
C ALA A 853 -22.34 12.90 -34.17
N LEU A 854 -22.84 13.98 -33.58
CA LEU A 854 -23.92 14.80 -34.13
C LEU A 854 -23.39 15.88 -35.09
N LYS A 855 -24.09 16.09 -36.21
CA LYS A 855 -23.84 17.18 -37.17
C LYS A 855 -25.10 18.06 -37.31
N PRO A 856 -24.99 19.39 -37.41
CA PRO A 856 -26.14 20.26 -37.63
C PRO A 856 -26.92 19.90 -38.91
N PRO A 857 -28.26 19.94 -38.91
CA PRO A 857 -29.09 19.63 -40.08
C PRO A 857 -29.00 20.68 -41.22
N HIS A 858 -28.48 21.88 -40.95
CA HIS A 858 -28.20 22.90 -41.98
C HIS A 858 -26.93 23.69 -41.62
N THR A 859 -26.37 24.38 -42.61
CA THR A 859 -25.15 25.19 -42.49
C THR A 859 -25.45 26.68 -42.55
N TYR A 860 -24.53 27.50 -42.05
CA TYR A 860 -24.57 28.95 -42.21
C TYR A 860 -23.51 29.40 -43.23
N ARG A 861 -23.89 30.36 -44.06
CA ARG A 861 -23.04 30.97 -45.09
C ARG A 861 -22.86 32.46 -44.79
N SER A 862 -21.61 32.91 -44.74
CA SER A 862 -21.27 34.32 -44.51
C SER A 862 -21.32 35.07 -45.84
N ILE A 863 -22.15 36.09 -45.93
CA ILE A 863 -22.22 36.99 -47.09
C ILE A 863 -21.58 38.33 -46.70
N SER A 864 -20.55 38.73 -47.43
CA SER A 864 -19.98 40.08 -47.34
C SER A 864 -20.83 41.04 -48.18
N ILE A 865 -21.10 42.23 -47.66
CA ILE A 865 -21.78 43.31 -48.38
C ILE A 865 -20.81 44.47 -48.42
N GLU A 866 -20.40 44.90 -49.61
CA GLU A 866 -19.26 45.78 -49.84
C GLU A 866 -19.57 46.87 -50.88
N GLY A 867 -18.86 47.99 -50.85
CA GLY A 867 -19.02 49.05 -51.85
C GLY A 867 -18.05 50.19 -51.63
N VAL A 868 -17.82 50.98 -52.68
CA VAL A 868 -16.91 52.13 -52.68
C VAL A 868 -17.63 53.36 -52.11
N GLY A 869 -17.14 53.86 -50.97
CA GLY A 869 -17.78 54.96 -50.23
C GLY A 869 -17.88 56.26 -51.03
N GLN A 870 -16.93 56.50 -51.93
CA GLN A 870 -16.93 57.66 -52.83
C GLN A 870 -18.09 57.58 -53.85
N ALA A 871 -18.24 56.45 -54.56
CA ALA A 871 -19.32 56.27 -55.54
C ALA A 871 -20.71 56.39 -54.86
N LEU A 872 -20.84 55.81 -53.66
CA LEU A 872 -22.03 55.96 -52.82
C LEU A 872 -22.28 57.42 -52.38
N GLN A 873 -21.22 58.18 -52.10
CA GLN A 873 -21.30 59.59 -51.72
C GLN A 873 -21.74 60.48 -52.89
N ASP A 874 -21.20 60.22 -54.09
CA ASP A 874 -21.54 60.93 -55.33
C ASP A 874 -22.99 60.63 -55.76
N ALA A 875 -23.44 59.38 -55.60
CA ALA A 875 -24.84 58.96 -55.70
C ALA A 875 -25.74 59.46 -54.54
N LYS A 876 -25.19 60.21 -53.58
CA LYS A 876 -25.87 60.81 -52.42
C LYS A 876 -26.57 59.78 -51.51
N VAL A 877 -26.01 58.57 -51.42
CA VAL A 877 -26.51 57.47 -50.59
C VAL A 877 -26.03 57.62 -49.15
N ARG A 878 -26.96 57.49 -48.19
CA ARG A 878 -26.65 57.51 -46.75
C ARG A 878 -26.52 56.09 -46.17
N HIS A 879 -27.39 55.19 -46.60
CA HIS A 879 -27.36 53.77 -46.24
C HIS A 879 -28.18 52.94 -47.23
N ALA A 880 -27.95 51.63 -47.23
CA ALA A 880 -28.85 50.65 -47.82
C ALA A 880 -29.33 49.65 -46.75
N VAL A 881 -30.57 49.21 -46.89
CA VAL A 881 -31.08 48.00 -46.23
C VAL A 881 -30.92 46.85 -47.22
N VAL A 882 -30.14 45.85 -46.84
CA VAL A 882 -29.96 44.61 -47.59
C VAL A 882 -30.75 43.52 -46.87
N LYS A 883 -31.63 42.85 -47.60
CA LYS A 883 -32.46 41.75 -47.12
C LYS A 883 -32.18 40.52 -47.99
N ILE A 884 -31.84 39.42 -47.34
CA ILE A 884 -31.67 38.11 -47.96
C ILE A 884 -32.81 37.21 -47.46
N THR A 885 -33.42 36.47 -48.38
CA THR A 885 -34.42 35.43 -48.08
C THR A 885 -33.81 34.08 -48.47
N SER A 886 -33.29 33.36 -47.49
CA SER A 886 -32.77 32.00 -47.65
C SER A 886 -33.84 30.96 -47.29
N TYR A 887 -33.53 29.67 -47.40
CA TYR A 887 -34.47 28.59 -47.13
C TYR A 887 -33.83 27.47 -46.30
N VAL A 888 -34.56 26.95 -45.31
CA VAL A 888 -34.20 25.73 -44.56
C VAL A 888 -35.44 24.86 -44.44
N ASN A 889 -35.34 23.60 -44.88
CA ASN A 889 -36.46 22.66 -44.99
C ASN A 889 -37.68 23.32 -45.67
N GLU A 890 -37.44 23.89 -46.86
CA GLU A 890 -38.40 24.64 -47.72
C GLU A 890 -38.99 25.94 -47.11
N LYS A 891 -38.78 26.21 -45.81
CA LYS A 891 -39.30 27.40 -45.14
C LYS A 891 -38.42 28.62 -45.42
N PRO A 892 -38.98 29.75 -45.90
CA PRO A 892 -38.21 30.97 -46.13
C PRO A 892 -37.81 31.63 -44.80
N ILE A 893 -36.53 31.97 -44.68
CA ILE A 893 -35.96 32.70 -43.54
C ILE A 893 -35.46 34.05 -44.06
N VAL A 894 -35.85 35.14 -43.39
CA VAL A 894 -35.49 36.50 -43.79
C VAL A 894 -34.43 37.05 -42.84
N THR A 895 -33.21 37.23 -43.35
CA THR A 895 -32.14 37.94 -42.65
C THR A 895 -31.97 39.32 -43.28
N GLN A 896 -31.78 40.36 -42.47
CA GLN A 896 -31.60 41.72 -42.96
C GLN A 896 -30.52 42.48 -42.18
N THR A 897 -29.82 43.39 -42.86
CA THR A 897 -28.83 44.29 -42.27
C THR A 897 -28.92 45.69 -42.90
N THR A 898 -28.28 46.68 -42.28
CA THR A 898 -28.22 48.06 -42.77
C THR A 898 -26.78 48.52 -42.87
N VAL A 899 -26.28 48.66 -44.10
CA VAL A 899 -24.93 49.19 -44.36
C VAL A 899 -25.02 50.70 -44.52
N ARG A 900 -24.21 51.44 -43.77
CA ARG A 900 -24.16 52.91 -43.80
C ARG A 900 -22.96 53.36 -44.62
N ASN A 901 -23.11 54.41 -45.43
CA ASN A 901 -21.98 55.00 -46.15
C ASN A 901 -21.09 55.76 -45.16
N ILE A 902 -20.03 55.11 -44.67
CA ILE A 902 -19.07 55.63 -43.69
C ILE A 902 -17.67 55.11 -44.06
N GLY A 903 -16.74 56.02 -44.32
CA GLY A 903 -15.38 55.69 -44.73
C GLY A 903 -15.25 55.34 -46.22
N ILE A 904 -14.07 54.86 -46.62
CA ILE A 904 -13.72 54.62 -48.03
C ILE A 904 -14.31 53.32 -48.61
N ALA A 905 -14.54 52.33 -47.77
CA ALA A 905 -15.06 51.01 -48.16
C ALA A 905 -16.08 50.52 -47.11
N PRO A 906 -17.30 51.11 -47.06
CA PRO A 906 -18.33 50.72 -46.11
C PRO A 906 -18.85 49.30 -46.36
N SER A 907 -18.55 48.38 -45.45
CA SER A 907 -18.95 46.98 -45.54
C SER A 907 -19.63 46.44 -44.28
N THR A 908 -20.28 45.28 -44.42
CA THR A 908 -20.75 44.45 -43.31
C THR A 908 -20.81 42.98 -43.71
N ILE A 909 -20.78 42.07 -42.75
CA ILE A 909 -20.97 40.63 -42.99
C ILE A 909 -22.30 40.20 -42.35
N ILE A 910 -23.08 39.40 -43.07
CA ILE A 910 -24.33 38.81 -42.60
C ILE A 910 -24.30 37.30 -42.81
N ASP A 911 -24.57 36.52 -41.77
CA ASP A 911 -24.72 35.07 -41.89
C ASP A 911 -26.15 34.72 -42.29
N ILE A 912 -26.31 33.85 -43.28
CA ILE A 912 -27.61 33.29 -43.68
C ILE A 912 -27.63 31.77 -43.43
N PRO A 913 -28.71 31.20 -42.87
CA PRO A 913 -28.89 29.76 -42.79
C PRO A 913 -29.32 29.23 -44.15
N GLU A 914 -28.65 28.20 -44.66
CA GLU A 914 -28.86 27.68 -46.02
C GLU A 914 -29.02 26.15 -46.02
N GLY A 915 -30.15 25.68 -46.55
CA GLY A 915 -30.36 24.29 -46.99
C GLY A 915 -29.79 24.06 -48.39
N ARG A 916 -29.58 22.80 -48.78
CA ARG A 916 -28.80 22.45 -49.99
C ARG A 916 -29.51 22.72 -51.32
N ASP A 917 -30.82 22.95 -51.29
CA ASP A 917 -31.71 22.62 -52.40
C ASP A 917 -32.49 23.83 -52.98
N LEU A 918 -32.29 25.06 -52.46
CA LEU A 918 -33.03 26.25 -52.87
C LEU A 918 -32.15 27.53 -52.86
N ASN A 919 -32.09 28.23 -53.99
CA ASN A 919 -31.34 29.48 -54.13
C ASN A 919 -31.90 30.61 -53.26
N SER A 920 -31.02 31.22 -52.46
CA SER A 920 -31.30 32.42 -51.66
C SER A 920 -31.61 33.65 -52.55
N LYS A 921 -32.51 34.53 -52.10
CA LYS A 921 -32.97 35.72 -52.86
C LYS A 921 -32.56 37.03 -52.19
N LEU A 922 -32.20 38.03 -52.99
CA LEU A 922 -31.61 39.30 -52.57
C LEU A 922 -32.50 40.51 -52.94
N ASP A 923 -32.86 41.30 -51.94
CA ASP A 923 -33.49 42.62 -52.04
C ASP A 923 -32.52 43.71 -51.50
N ILE A 924 -32.25 44.77 -52.28
CA ILE A 924 -31.49 45.95 -51.81
C ILE A 924 -32.37 47.21 -51.92
N THR A 925 -32.39 48.02 -50.87
CA THR A 925 -33.11 49.31 -50.82
C THR A 925 -32.19 50.43 -50.31
N TRP A 926 -31.87 51.40 -51.17
CA TRP A 926 -31.03 52.56 -50.86
C TRP A 926 -31.84 53.75 -50.36
N TYR A 927 -31.26 54.48 -49.41
CA TYR A 927 -31.84 55.66 -48.76
C TYR A 927 -30.90 56.85 -48.96
N LEU A 928 -31.31 57.80 -49.79
CA LEU A 928 -30.48 58.92 -50.22
C LEU A 928 -30.69 60.15 -49.33
N VAL A 929 -29.86 61.18 -49.52
CA VAL A 929 -30.08 62.54 -49.03
C VAL A 929 -31.39 63.09 -49.63
N GLY A 930 -32.08 63.97 -48.90
CA GLY A 930 -33.38 64.52 -49.32
C GLY A 930 -34.57 63.54 -49.21
N GLY A 931 -34.37 62.34 -48.66
CA GLY A 931 -35.45 61.38 -48.39
C GLY A 931 -35.84 60.47 -49.56
N LYS A 932 -35.27 60.67 -50.75
CA LYS A 932 -35.43 59.77 -51.91
C LYS A 932 -35.00 58.35 -51.53
N LYS A 933 -35.74 57.35 -52.01
CA LYS A 933 -35.41 55.92 -51.91
C LYS A 933 -35.27 55.33 -53.31
N ILE A 934 -34.43 54.31 -53.45
CA ILE A 934 -34.29 53.49 -54.66
C ILE A 934 -34.34 52.03 -54.22
N LYS A 935 -35.01 51.15 -54.97
CA LYS A 935 -35.05 49.70 -54.68
C LYS A 935 -34.64 48.92 -55.94
N ALA A 936 -33.78 47.92 -55.77
CA ALA A 936 -33.49 46.95 -56.82
C ALA A 936 -34.70 46.05 -57.11
N LYS A 937 -34.75 45.51 -58.33
CA LYS A 937 -35.52 44.29 -58.61
C LYS A 937 -34.88 43.14 -57.80
N THR A 938 -35.70 42.31 -57.16
CA THR A 938 -35.21 41.14 -56.44
C THR A 938 -34.45 40.22 -57.41
N LYS A 939 -33.20 39.87 -57.06
CA LYS A 939 -32.35 38.92 -57.81
C LYS A 939 -32.04 37.68 -56.97
N GLU A 940 -31.48 36.64 -57.58
CA GLU A 940 -30.91 35.53 -56.83
C GLU A 940 -29.55 35.94 -56.22
N LEU A 941 -29.13 35.25 -55.15
CA LEU A 941 -27.89 35.54 -54.45
C LEU A 941 -26.73 34.78 -55.10
N GLU A 942 -26.08 35.44 -56.05
CA GLU A 942 -24.89 34.94 -56.74
C GLU A 942 -23.62 35.24 -55.92
N GLY A 943 -22.84 34.21 -55.58
CA GLY A 943 -21.59 34.36 -54.85
C GLY A 943 -21.74 34.77 -53.37
N ASP A 944 -20.60 35.03 -52.72
CA ASP A 944 -20.50 35.33 -51.28
C ASP A 944 -20.29 36.84 -51.00
N ILE A 945 -20.22 37.67 -52.05
CA ILE A 945 -20.00 39.12 -51.97
C ILE A 945 -21.13 39.83 -52.71
N VAL A 946 -21.77 40.79 -52.04
CA VAL A 946 -22.84 41.63 -52.58
C VAL A 946 -22.35 43.07 -52.67
N TYR A 947 -22.08 43.53 -53.88
CA TYR A 947 -21.78 44.93 -54.14
C TYR A 947 -23.05 45.79 -53.96
N TRP A 948 -22.99 46.80 -53.10
CA TRP A 948 -24.12 47.69 -52.76
C TRP A 948 -23.96 49.12 -53.29
N ASP A 949 -22.90 49.40 -54.03
CA ASP A 949 -22.67 50.61 -54.82
C ASP A 949 -23.21 50.52 -56.27
N GLU A 950 -23.61 49.33 -56.72
CA GLU A 950 -24.32 49.08 -57.98
C GLU A 950 -25.80 49.58 -57.94
N LEU A 951 -26.01 50.90 -57.97
CA LEU A 951 -27.36 51.47 -57.97
C LEU A 951 -28.04 51.36 -59.36
N PRO A 952 -29.33 50.93 -59.44
CA PRO A 952 -30.06 50.87 -60.71
C PRO A 952 -30.25 52.26 -61.34
N GLY A 953 -29.56 52.52 -62.46
CA GLY A 953 -29.65 53.77 -63.21
C GLY A 953 -28.90 54.95 -62.56
N ALA A 954 -27.77 54.67 -61.93
CA ALA A 954 -26.74 55.67 -61.57
C ALA A 954 -25.77 55.90 -62.74
#